data_AF-C5L543-F1
#
_entry.id   AF-C5L543-F1
#
_cell.length_a   1.000
_cell.length_b   1.000
_cell.length_c   1.000
_cell.angle_alpha   90.00
_cell.angle_beta   90.00
_cell.angle_gamma   90.00
#
_symmetry.space_group_name_H-M   'P 1'
#
loop_
_entity.id
_entity.type
_entity.pdbx_description
1 polymer ?
#
loop_
_entity_poly.entity_id
_entity_poly.type
_entity_poly.pdbx_seq_one_letter_code
_entity_poly.pdbx_strand_id
1 'polypeptide(L)'
;MFEVKLRSESKADDSVYTANPGAVGYLLAAAHDGDVDEMRRVLAQNSGLTVNSCDYDKRTPLHLAAAGGHVEAVRFLLEEGAALTPDRMGMLALHDAVMNNNAAEIRSMLAEADLKCPGGACYLPPEKAQMLRNADVSEGAGMSITTEEVETKMTQVFSIISKEGVFAPARLWFEIQYYFTDLGLHPKYFMHCTSAQIARHIHCLMAAKKVAQSTGSSSIHFEIEDEQSGFFLTSMDDNQVTPTERLLADYLANCGSGESFSVIFIKSEKPPVVDGNAPLGVFMVDKTRFDTHVGVGDVAEEEDLQLVASPFFLQRKSLDSQKLYQNLVHEIMKTRNAVVKLIEAPAHMVRQKGSHVLQFALYDVERKGKVFFAEFSECLRAHGVVPQRMYIESFANGVVAYHCYLGAEYSPEKLQDLVKTLRYVSHFKHSPKRSALVWDLVLKKQITPAQAVFFITAVKFVFTFFPKETAEYLTLAEFTKANAEMKRKLDDLFLQTMSNAITFERIYDTLVSHYELACLMYDDFKKVAKGECEPFYNAALADRIDDEVAHRLEAKILKTALKLTAHLRMTNFFKSGTAAAIAMRFDGSLLEDRPRSLFPVIPYGIYMVTGRGFYGFHIRFRDIARGGIRMIRSASTQVYSTNASSLLEENYNLAFTQHLKNKTFPEGGSKGTILLDLGDQNLETNGRDSFNKYIDALLDCMMPQQTGIFSHLPTPEILFFGPDENTAGFMDMGAYRAKARGYLYWKALTTGKSTKLGGVPHDRYGMTTNSVHQYVIDLLQLLGVDETKITKVQTGGPDGDLGSNEILIAKDKTVAVVDGSGVAYDPNGLNREELVRLARLRIPISNFNKDKLTDDKNAFLYNISDKNIDLPNGEHFKTGVELRNVFPQLEYCSGDLFVPCGGRPATVNMGNIHTMFNSQKEPKFKYIVEGANLFFTEDARRVLEKAGVHLFKDASTNKGGVTSSSMEVFAALCMDPKEHDQLLTIPDVTLPPPEFYQQYVNEILAVIKHNASMEFSAIWKANHETLAADGNGYVLKIDATQLLSKKINTLKEYTMKVFSEKNPENEWLVRAVLRRAIPRLLLVHCGIDKILERVPEAYILAVCATWIANTFVYKYGLEASEFAFYQFMRNLEEHAQGETTPTTMELRKSVPSMGLL
;
A
#
# COMPACT_ATOMS: atom_id res chain seq x y z
N MET A 1 -42.47 7.97 44.69
CA MET A 1 -43.63 8.00 45.60
C MET A 1 -44.57 9.09 45.08
N PHE A 2 -45.49 8.73 44.19
CA PHE A 2 -46.58 9.57 43.69
C PHE A 2 -47.79 8.63 43.58
N GLU A 3 -48.74 8.78 44.51
CA GLU A 3 -50.01 8.07 44.53
C GLU A 3 -50.87 8.51 43.34
N VAL A 4 -51.13 7.60 42.41
CA VAL A 4 -52.18 7.78 41.42
C VAL A 4 -53.49 7.34 42.07
N LYS A 5 -54.31 8.33 42.44
CA LYS A 5 -55.72 8.15 42.76
C LYS A 5 -56.42 7.46 41.58
N LEU A 6 -56.79 6.20 41.78
CA LEU A 6 -57.79 5.51 40.95
C LEU A 6 -59.05 6.38 40.94
N ARG A 7 -59.33 7.02 39.79
CA ARG A 7 -60.64 7.63 39.56
C ARG A 7 -61.64 6.49 39.52
N SER A 8 -62.63 6.61 40.39
CA SER A 8 -63.82 5.77 40.50
C SER A 8 -64.32 5.32 39.14
N GLU A 9 -64.35 4.00 38.95
CA GLU A 9 -65.17 3.32 37.97
C GLU A 9 -66.59 3.91 38.00
N SER A 10 -67.00 4.57 36.92
CA SER A 10 -68.41 4.68 36.63
C SER A 10 -68.88 3.26 36.37
N LYS A 11 -69.71 2.71 37.27
CA LYS A 11 -70.42 1.45 37.08
C LYS A 11 -71.02 1.44 35.68
N ALA A 12 -70.41 0.68 34.77
CA ALA A 12 -71.08 0.22 33.58
C ALA A 12 -72.18 -0.73 34.07
N ASP A 13 -73.38 -0.53 33.55
CA ASP A 13 -74.58 -1.29 33.87
C ASP A 13 -74.38 -2.76 33.40
N ASP A 14 -74.13 -3.66 34.34
CA ASP A 14 -73.91 -5.10 34.11
C ASP A 14 -75.20 -5.86 33.71
N SER A 15 -76.25 -5.16 33.26
CA SER A 15 -77.56 -5.74 32.95
C SER A 15 -77.77 -6.13 31.48
N VAL A 16 -76.74 -6.14 30.62
CA VAL A 16 -76.89 -6.42 29.16
C VAL A 16 -76.59 -7.87 28.74
N TYR A 17 -76.17 -8.76 29.65
CA TYR A 17 -75.75 -10.14 29.29
C TYR A 17 -76.82 -11.24 29.45
N THR A 18 -78.10 -10.93 29.28
CA THR A 18 -79.17 -11.96 29.34
C THR A 18 -79.90 -12.14 28.02
N ALA A 19 -79.21 -12.72 27.03
CA ALA A 19 -79.84 -13.32 25.86
C ALA A 19 -79.58 -14.84 25.86
N ASN A 20 -80.56 -15.62 25.39
CA ASN A 20 -80.51 -17.08 25.32
C ASN A 20 -79.22 -17.53 24.57
N PRO A 21 -78.31 -18.33 25.17
CA PRO A 21 -77.03 -18.71 24.54
C PRO A 21 -77.20 -19.34 23.15
N GLY A 22 -78.31 -20.04 22.92
CA GLY A 22 -78.63 -20.60 21.61
C GLY A 22 -78.97 -19.55 20.55
N ALA A 23 -79.65 -18.46 20.92
CA ALA A 23 -80.13 -17.44 19.99
C ALA A 23 -79.01 -16.50 19.52
N VAL A 24 -78.06 -16.16 20.40
CA VAL A 24 -76.81 -15.48 20.01
C VAL A 24 -76.00 -16.37 19.06
N GLY A 25 -75.91 -17.68 19.35
CA GLY A 25 -75.25 -18.66 18.49
C GLY A 25 -75.83 -18.73 17.08
N TYR A 26 -77.17 -18.72 16.93
CA TYR A 26 -77.81 -18.71 15.61
C TYR A 26 -77.52 -17.41 14.83
N LEU A 27 -77.52 -16.25 15.50
CA LEU A 27 -77.18 -14.97 14.86
C LEU A 27 -75.72 -14.95 14.38
N LEU A 28 -74.80 -15.46 15.20
CA LEU A 28 -73.38 -15.57 14.88
C LEU A 28 -73.10 -16.57 13.75
N ALA A 29 -73.79 -17.72 13.74
CA ALA A 29 -73.68 -18.70 12.66
C ALA A 29 -74.21 -18.12 11.32
N ALA A 30 -75.36 -17.46 11.34
CA ALA A 30 -75.91 -16.79 10.17
C ALA A 30 -74.97 -15.70 9.64
N ALA A 31 -74.32 -14.95 10.53
CA ALA A 31 -73.32 -13.96 10.15
C ALA A 31 -72.05 -14.59 9.57
N HIS A 32 -71.57 -15.69 10.16
CA HIS A 32 -70.44 -16.47 9.65
C HIS A 32 -70.69 -17.03 8.25
N ASP A 33 -71.93 -17.47 7.96
CA ASP A 33 -72.32 -18.06 6.68
C ASP A 33 -72.78 -17.00 5.65
N GLY A 34 -72.89 -15.73 6.08
CA GLY A 34 -73.32 -14.61 5.25
C GLY A 34 -74.83 -14.54 4.97
N ASP A 35 -75.65 -15.28 5.71
CA ASP A 35 -77.11 -15.35 5.52
C ASP A 35 -77.82 -14.16 6.17
N VAL A 36 -78.00 -13.09 5.38
CA VAL A 36 -78.64 -11.85 5.81
C VAL A 36 -80.11 -12.04 6.20
N ASP A 37 -80.83 -12.89 5.47
CA ASP A 37 -82.26 -13.14 5.73
C ASP A 37 -82.45 -13.87 7.05
N GLU A 38 -81.59 -14.84 7.33
CA GLU A 38 -81.56 -15.54 8.60
C GLU A 38 -81.18 -14.61 9.76
N MET A 39 -80.18 -13.74 9.59
CA MET A 39 -79.85 -12.73 10.61
C MET A 39 -81.04 -11.81 10.90
N ARG A 40 -81.74 -11.31 9.87
CA ARG A 40 -82.96 -10.50 10.04
C ARG A 40 -84.04 -11.25 10.80
N ARG A 41 -84.25 -12.53 10.47
CA ARG A 41 -85.24 -13.38 11.14
C ARG A 41 -84.91 -13.61 12.61
N VAL A 42 -83.64 -13.92 12.93
CA VAL A 42 -83.19 -14.17 14.30
C VAL A 42 -83.28 -12.89 15.16
N LEU A 43 -82.90 -11.73 14.61
CA LEU A 43 -83.04 -10.43 15.28
C LEU A 43 -84.51 -10.06 15.52
N ALA A 44 -85.40 -10.31 14.54
CA ALA A 44 -86.83 -10.00 14.67
C ALA A 44 -87.55 -10.92 15.68
N GLN A 45 -87.12 -12.18 15.80
CA GLN A 45 -87.76 -13.18 16.68
C GLN A 45 -87.29 -13.09 18.14
N ASN A 46 -86.17 -12.41 18.41
CA ASN A 46 -85.56 -12.34 19.73
C ASN A 46 -85.34 -10.88 20.11
N SER A 47 -86.33 -10.24 20.74
CA SER A 47 -86.32 -8.82 21.10
C SER A 47 -85.18 -8.38 22.04
N GLY A 48 -84.42 -9.32 22.61
CA GLY A 48 -83.22 -9.06 23.42
C GLY A 48 -81.89 -9.21 22.68
N LEU A 49 -81.89 -9.62 21.41
CA LEU A 49 -80.70 -9.68 20.57
C LEU A 49 -80.52 -8.37 19.80
N THR A 50 -79.27 -7.98 19.60
CA THR A 50 -78.88 -6.86 18.75
C THR A 50 -77.79 -7.31 17.79
N VAL A 51 -77.51 -6.52 16.75
CA VAL A 51 -76.35 -6.75 15.86
C VAL A 51 -75.00 -6.71 16.59
N ASN A 52 -74.98 -6.25 17.85
CA ASN A 52 -73.82 -6.20 18.74
C ASN A 52 -73.77 -7.31 19.79
N SER A 53 -74.77 -8.21 19.82
CA SER A 53 -74.75 -9.38 20.68
C SER A 53 -73.54 -10.25 20.34
N CYS A 54 -72.79 -10.71 21.35
CA CYS A 54 -71.50 -11.35 21.13
C CYS A 54 -71.36 -12.70 21.85
N ASP A 55 -70.41 -13.51 21.39
CA ASP A 55 -70.05 -14.78 22.05
C ASP A 55 -69.21 -14.57 23.33
N TYR A 56 -68.80 -15.68 23.95
CA TYR A 56 -67.92 -15.69 25.14
C TYR A 56 -66.53 -15.09 24.87
N ASP A 57 -66.12 -14.99 23.61
CA ASP A 57 -64.91 -14.32 23.14
C ASP A 57 -65.20 -12.88 22.71
N LYS A 58 -66.38 -12.34 23.02
CA LYS A 58 -66.85 -11.00 22.63
C LYS A 58 -66.86 -10.76 21.12
N ARG A 59 -66.84 -11.81 20.29
CA ARG A 59 -66.99 -11.67 18.83
C ARG A 59 -68.45 -11.41 18.48
N THR A 60 -68.67 -10.32 17.77
CA THR A 60 -69.99 -9.90 17.26
C THR A 60 -70.27 -10.52 15.89
N PRO A 61 -71.52 -10.51 15.40
CA PRO A 61 -71.87 -10.87 14.03
C PRO A 61 -70.96 -10.20 12.99
N LEU A 62 -70.55 -8.96 13.25
CA LEU A 62 -69.66 -8.22 12.36
C LEU A 62 -68.28 -8.88 12.22
N HIS A 63 -67.74 -9.47 13.29
CA HIS A 63 -66.47 -10.21 13.25
C HIS A 63 -66.57 -11.44 12.37
N LEU A 64 -67.65 -12.21 12.52
CA LEU A 64 -67.83 -13.47 11.79
C LEU A 64 -68.17 -13.23 10.32
N ALA A 65 -69.01 -12.24 10.02
CA ALA A 65 -69.28 -11.81 8.64
C ALA A 65 -68.01 -11.31 7.94
N ALA A 66 -67.17 -10.56 8.66
CA ALA A 66 -65.90 -10.09 8.15
C ALA A 66 -64.86 -11.21 7.99
N ALA A 67 -64.83 -12.18 8.90
CA ALA A 67 -63.98 -13.37 8.85
C ALA A 67 -64.38 -14.34 7.71
N GLY A 68 -65.68 -14.48 7.43
CA GLY A 68 -66.22 -15.30 6.35
C GLY A 68 -66.18 -14.62 4.97
N GLY A 69 -65.90 -13.32 4.93
CA GLY A 69 -65.76 -12.58 3.68
C GLY A 69 -67.10 -12.23 3.01
N HIS A 70 -68.16 -12.09 3.79
CA HIS A 70 -69.53 -11.86 3.31
C HIS A 70 -69.86 -10.36 3.22
N VAL A 71 -69.65 -9.77 2.04
CA VAL A 71 -69.85 -8.33 1.76
C VAL A 71 -71.24 -7.84 2.20
N GLU A 72 -72.29 -8.53 1.76
CA GLU A 72 -73.68 -8.14 2.04
C GLU A 72 -74.04 -8.27 3.52
N ALA A 73 -73.49 -9.27 4.21
CA ALA A 73 -73.65 -9.42 5.66
C ALA A 73 -72.97 -8.30 6.43
N VAL A 74 -71.74 -7.92 6.04
CA VAL A 74 -71.04 -6.79 6.64
C VAL A 74 -71.80 -5.47 6.40
N ARG A 75 -72.30 -5.25 5.18
CA ARG A 75 -73.10 -4.06 4.83
C ARG A 75 -74.36 -3.97 5.69
N PHE A 76 -75.15 -5.05 5.73
CA PHE A 76 -76.35 -5.15 6.55
C PHE A 76 -76.07 -4.85 8.03
N LEU A 77 -75.04 -5.47 8.60
CA LEU A 77 -74.71 -5.29 10.01
C LEU A 77 -74.30 -3.84 10.32
N LEU A 78 -73.52 -3.20 9.44
CA LEU A 78 -73.15 -1.79 9.61
C LEU A 78 -74.37 -0.85 9.48
N GLU A 79 -75.29 -1.11 8.55
CA GLU A 79 -76.53 -0.33 8.36
C GLU A 79 -77.46 -0.42 9.58
N GLU A 80 -77.53 -1.59 10.22
CA GLU A 80 -78.31 -1.83 11.44
C GLU A 80 -77.59 -1.34 12.73
N GLY A 81 -76.47 -0.62 12.61
CA GLY A 81 -75.79 0.02 13.73
C GLY A 81 -74.82 -0.89 14.49
N ALA A 82 -74.19 -1.86 13.82
CA ALA A 82 -73.12 -2.65 14.42
C ALA A 82 -71.97 -1.74 14.85
N ALA A 83 -71.61 -1.84 16.12
CA ALA A 83 -70.49 -1.16 16.73
C ALA A 83 -69.18 -1.92 16.44
N LEU A 84 -68.14 -1.17 16.13
CA LEU A 84 -66.78 -1.69 15.98
C LEU A 84 -66.13 -1.89 17.35
N THR A 85 -66.62 -2.88 18.08
CA THR A 85 -66.08 -3.24 19.40
C THR A 85 -65.01 -4.31 19.25
N PRO A 86 -63.91 -4.26 20.02
CA PRO A 86 -62.93 -5.32 20.01
C PRO A 86 -63.46 -6.60 20.67
N ASP A 87 -63.07 -7.75 20.14
CA ASP A 87 -63.25 -9.05 20.76
C ASP A 87 -62.37 -9.19 22.04
N ARG A 88 -62.40 -10.36 22.68
CA ARG A 88 -61.65 -10.66 23.90
C ARG A 88 -60.13 -10.57 23.69
N MET A 89 -59.65 -10.78 22.47
CA MET A 89 -58.25 -10.66 22.07
C MET A 89 -57.87 -9.24 21.61
N GLY A 90 -58.81 -8.30 21.60
CA GLY A 90 -58.61 -6.95 21.11
C GLY A 90 -58.82 -6.81 19.60
N MET A 91 -59.33 -7.84 18.92
CA MET A 91 -59.54 -7.85 17.47
C MET A 91 -60.79 -7.11 17.07
N LEU A 92 -60.73 -6.38 15.96
CA LEU A 92 -61.90 -5.80 15.32
C LEU A 92 -62.25 -6.66 14.12
N ALA A 93 -63.50 -6.58 13.68
CA ALA A 93 -63.96 -7.26 12.47
C ALA A 93 -63.06 -7.00 11.25
N LEU A 94 -62.45 -5.81 11.14
CA LEU A 94 -61.48 -5.52 10.07
C LEU A 94 -60.23 -6.41 10.14
N HIS A 95 -59.71 -6.68 11.34
CA HIS A 95 -58.57 -7.57 11.50
C HIS A 95 -58.90 -9.00 11.06
N ASP A 96 -60.12 -9.47 11.32
CA ASP A 96 -60.58 -10.78 10.85
C ASP A 96 -60.68 -10.84 9.33
N ALA A 97 -61.18 -9.77 8.69
CA ALA A 97 -61.17 -9.67 7.22
C ALA A 97 -59.74 -9.67 6.64
N VAL A 98 -58.78 -9.05 7.32
CA VAL A 98 -57.38 -9.03 6.92
C VAL A 98 -56.72 -10.40 7.10
N MET A 99 -56.89 -11.04 8.26
CA MET A 99 -56.29 -12.35 8.56
C MET A 99 -56.75 -13.44 7.58
N ASN A 100 -58.02 -13.40 7.20
CA ASN A 100 -58.63 -14.36 6.28
C ASN A 100 -58.49 -13.97 4.80
N ASN A 101 -57.80 -12.85 4.50
CA ASN A 101 -57.58 -12.35 3.14
C ASN A 101 -58.88 -12.10 2.34
N ASN A 102 -59.90 -11.57 3.01
CA ASN A 102 -61.21 -11.33 2.42
C ASN A 102 -61.27 -10.04 1.59
N ALA A 103 -62.38 -9.86 0.85
CA ALA A 103 -62.54 -8.84 -0.18
C ALA A 103 -62.14 -7.42 0.25
N ALA A 104 -61.47 -6.69 -0.64
CA ALA A 104 -61.07 -5.29 -0.42
C ALA A 104 -62.27 -4.39 -0.08
N GLU A 105 -63.45 -4.70 -0.62
CA GLU A 105 -64.71 -4.01 -0.32
C GLU A 105 -65.09 -4.08 1.16
N ILE A 106 -64.95 -5.25 1.79
CA ILE A 106 -65.22 -5.44 3.23
C ILE A 106 -64.24 -4.62 4.06
N ARG A 107 -62.96 -4.65 3.68
CA ARG A 107 -61.92 -3.87 4.36
C ARG A 107 -62.20 -2.36 4.28
N SER A 108 -62.66 -1.89 3.11
CA SER A 108 -63.05 -0.48 2.90
C SER A 108 -64.25 -0.10 3.76
N MET A 109 -65.33 -0.89 3.76
CA MET A 109 -66.54 -0.61 4.53
C MET A 109 -66.27 -0.56 6.04
N LEU A 110 -65.50 -1.52 6.56
CA LEU A 110 -65.14 -1.56 7.98
C LEU A 110 -64.18 -0.43 8.35
N ALA A 111 -63.24 -0.07 7.49
CA ALA A 111 -62.35 1.09 7.70
C ALA A 111 -63.11 2.42 7.72
N GLU A 112 -64.05 2.64 6.79
CA GLU A 112 -64.92 3.81 6.77
C GLU A 112 -65.79 3.94 8.03
N ALA A 113 -66.23 2.81 8.58
CA ALA A 113 -66.95 2.78 9.84
C ALA A 113 -66.02 3.10 11.03
N ASP A 114 -64.79 2.57 11.05
CA ASP A 114 -63.82 2.80 12.14
C ASP A 114 -63.36 4.27 12.22
N LEU A 115 -63.22 4.91 11.05
CA LEU A 115 -62.94 6.33 10.90
C LEU A 115 -63.95 7.25 11.60
N LYS A 116 -65.20 6.79 11.76
CA LYS A 116 -66.29 7.55 12.38
C LYS A 116 -66.38 7.29 13.90
N CYS A 117 -65.63 6.33 14.44
CA CYS A 117 -65.63 6.00 15.86
C CYS A 117 -64.55 6.79 16.64
N PRO A 118 -64.90 7.46 17.76
CA PRO A 118 -63.92 8.10 18.63
C PRO A 118 -62.96 7.06 19.23
N GLY A 119 -61.69 7.06 18.79
CA GLY A 119 -60.67 6.11 19.24
C GLY A 119 -60.47 4.87 18.37
N GLY A 120 -60.90 4.90 17.10
CA GLY A 120 -60.70 3.82 16.12
C GLY A 120 -59.25 3.33 16.05
N ALA A 121 -59.06 2.03 16.23
CA ALA A 121 -57.75 1.40 16.46
C ALA A 121 -57.20 0.67 15.23
N CYS A 122 -57.91 0.64 14.10
CA CYS A 122 -57.73 -0.38 13.08
C CYS A 122 -57.34 0.13 11.70
N TYR A 123 -57.41 1.44 11.46
CA TYR A 123 -57.08 2.04 10.16
C TYR A 123 -56.00 3.13 10.30
N LEU A 124 -55.29 3.43 9.21
CA LEU A 124 -54.41 4.59 9.15
C LEU A 124 -55.30 5.84 9.32
N PRO A 125 -55.20 6.60 10.42
CA PRO A 125 -56.09 7.73 10.67
C PRO A 125 -56.12 8.67 9.45
N PRO A 126 -57.27 9.29 9.12
CA PRO A 126 -57.40 10.06 7.88
C PRO A 126 -56.42 11.23 7.88
N GLU A 127 -56.08 11.76 9.06
CA GLU A 127 -55.00 12.71 9.27
C GLU A 127 -53.63 12.16 8.83
N LYS A 128 -53.25 10.94 9.25
CA LYS A 128 -51.99 10.30 8.85
C LYS A 128 -52.00 9.86 7.37
N ALA A 129 -53.13 9.38 6.86
CA ALA A 129 -53.30 9.06 5.44
C ALA A 129 -53.21 10.31 4.56
N GLN A 130 -53.75 11.44 5.02
CA GLN A 130 -53.64 12.73 4.33
C GLN A 130 -52.23 13.34 4.48
N MET A 131 -51.53 13.12 5.59
CA MET A 131 -50.10 13.45 5.71
C MET A 131 -49.24 12.68 4.71
N LEU A 132 -49.46 11.37 4.55
CA LEU A 132 -48.76 10.57 3.53
C LEU A 132 -49.09 11.06 2.11
N ARG A 133 -50.36 11.32 1.80
CA ARG A 133 -50.79 11.88 0.49
C ARG A 133 -50.24 13.29 0.23
N ASN A 134 -50.13 14.14 1.24
CA ASN A 134 -49.56 15.48 1.08
C ASN A 134 -48.04 15.42 0.87
N ALA A 135 -47.35 14.45 1.51
CA ALA A 135 -45.94 14.17 1.25
C ALA A 135 -45.70 13.60 -0.17
N ASP A 136 -46.66 12.85 -0.73
CA ASP A 136 -46.63 12.35 -2.12
C ASP A 136 -46.68 13.50 -3.17
N VAL A 137 -47.32 14.63 -2.87
CA VAL A 137 -47.56 15.72 -3.85
C VAL A 137 -46.51 16.85 -3.78
N SER A 138 -45.81 17.04 -2.66
CA SER A 138 -44.87 18.16 -2.47
C SER A 138 -43.44 17.92 -2.95
N GLU A 139 -43.01 16.68 -3.17
CA GLU A 139 -41.62 16.34 -3.56
C GLU A 139 -41.59 15.64 -4.94
N GLY A 140 -41.53 16.42 -6.00
CA GLY A 140 -41.33 15.89 -7.36
C GLY A 140 -40.03 15.08 -7.48
N ALA A 141 -40.18 13.85 -7.98
CA ALA A 141 -39.17 12.86 -8.41
C ALA A 141 -38.86 11.70 -7.44
N GLY A 142 -39.49 10.54 -7.68
CA GLY A 142 -38.95 9.19 -7.39
C GLY A 142 -38.78 8.75 -5.93
N MET A 143 -39.26 9.52 -4.95
CA MET A 143 -38.94 9.33 -3.52
C MET A 143 -40.10 8.90 -2.62
N SER A 144 -41.27 8.55 -3.15
CA SER A 144 -42.38 8.08 -2.31
C SER A 144 -42.83 6.66 -2.66
N ILE A 145 -43.15 5.92 -1.60
CA ILE A 145 -43.98 4.74 -1.67
C ILE A 145 -45.41 5.27 -1.61
N THR A 146 -46.28 4.82 -2.52
CA THR A 146 -47.65 5.34 -2.56
C THR A 146 -48.39 4.98 -1.27
N THR A 147 -49.37 5.79 -0.87
CA THR A 147 -50.21 5.50 0.30
C THR A 147 -50.85 4.09 0.19
N GLU A 148 -51.24 3.67 -1.01
CA GLU A 148 -51.79 2.34 -1.29
C GLU A 148 -50.77 1.20 -1.10
N GLU A 149 -49.52 1.39 -1.52
CA GLU A 149 -48.44 0.42 -1.30
C GLU A 149 -48.07 0.28 0.19
N VAL A 150 -48.09 1.38 0.95
CA VAL A 150 -47.89 1.36 2.41
C VAL A 150 -48.99 0.56 3.09
N GLU A 151 -50.25 0.85 2.79
CA GLU A 151 -51.41 0.14 3.33
C GLU A 151 -51.36 -1.36 2.99
N THR A 152 -51.02 -1.68 1.74
CA THR A 152 -50.88 -3.06 1.27
C THR A 152 -49.80 -3.80 2.05
N LYS A 153 -48.61 -3.20 2.21
CA LYS A 153 -47.51 -3.80 2.98
C LYS A 153 -47.87 -3.97 4.46
N MET A 154 -48.49 -2.96 5.09
CA MET A 154 -48.93 -3.06 6.50
C MET A 154 -49.91 -4.22 6.71
N THR A 155 -50.88 -4.35 5.81
CA THR A 155 -51.90 -5.41 5.83
C THR A 155 -51.26 -6.80 5.68
N GLN A 156 -50.34 -6.96 4.72
CA GLN A 156 -49.60 -8.20 4.52
C GLN A 156 -48.72 -8.54 5.72
N VAL A 157 -48.00 -7.57 6.28
CA VAL A 157 -47.17 -7.74 7.49
C VAL A 157 -47.99 -8.22 8.67
N PHE A 158 -49.16 -7.60 8.91
CA PHE A 158 -50.07 -8.01 9.97
C PHE A 158 -50.56 -9.44 9.77
N SER A 159 -50.99 -9.81 8.55
CA SER A 159 -51.41 -11.18 8.24
C SER A 159 -50.29 -12.20 8.48
N ILE A 160 -49.03 -11.85 8.20
CA ILE A 160 -47.87 -12.74 8.42
C ILE A 160 -47.64 -12.95 9.93
N ILE A 161 -47.52 -11.89 10.73
CA ILE A 161 -47.18 -12.00 12.16
C ILE A 161 -48.35 -12.56 12.97
N SER A 162 -49.60 -12.19 12.66
CA SER A 162 -50.78 -12.65 13.40
C SER A 162 -50.97 -14.17 13.36
N LYS A 163 -50.54 -14.84 12.29
CA LYS A 163 -50.60 -16.31 12.16
C LYS A 163 -49.73 -17.06 13.18
N GLU A 164 -48.72 -16.41 13.73
CA GLU A 164 -47.81 -17.01 14.71
C GLU A 164 -48.43 -17.10 16.11
N GLY A 165 -49.49 -16.32 16.40
CA GLY A 165 -50.21 -16.35 17.67
C GLY A 165 -49.45 -15.82 18.90
N VAL A 166 -48.30 -15.16 18.68
CA VAL A 166 -47.37 -14.73 19.76
C VAL A 166 -47.79 -13.42 20.43
N PHE A 167 -48.40 -12.49 19.68
CA PHE A 167 -48.72 -11.14 20.15
C PHE A 167 -50.22 -10.87 20.09
N ALA A 168 -50.73 -10.11 21.08
CA ALA A 168 -52.08 -9.59 21.04
C ALA A 168 -52.25 -8.73 19.77
N PRO A 169 -53.20 -9.04 18.88
CA PRO A 169 -53.27 -8.40 17.58
C PRO A 169 -53.46 -6.87 17.61
N ALA A 170 -54.23 -6.33 18.56
CA ALA A 170 -54.37 -4.88 18.73
C ALA A 170 -53.01 -4.20 18.99
N ARG A 171 -52.15 -4.84 19.79
CA ARG A 171 -50.80 -4.32 20.08
C ARG A 171 -49.88 -4.47 18.87
N LEU A 172 -50.02 -5.56 18.12
CA LEU A 172 -49.28 -5.80 16.88
C LEU A 172 -49.60 -4.74 15.83
N TRP A 173 -50.88 -4.42 15.60
CA TRP A 173 -51.28 -3.39 14.63
C TRP A 173 -50.74 -2.01 15.01
N PHE A 174 -50.84 -1.63 16.29
CA PHE A 174 -50.26 -0.38 16.79
C PHE A 174 -48.75 -0.29 16.51
N GLU A 175 -48.01 -1.38 16.72
CA GLU A 175 -46.57 -1.41 16.43
C GLU A 175 -46.26 -1.36 14.93
N ILE A 176 -47.06 -2.01 14.08
CA ILE A 176 -46.92 -1.90 12.62
C ILE A 176 -47.17 -0.46 12.17
N GLN A 177 -48.23 0.18 12.65
CA GLN A 177 -48.53 1.58 12.33
C GLN A 177 -47.40 2.50 12.79
N TYR A 178 -46.94 2.32 14.03
CA TYR A 178 -45.82 3.07 14.57
C TYR A 178 -44.56 2.91 13.69
N TYR A 179 -44.23 1.68 13.30
CA TYR A 179 -43.06 1.37 12.49
C TYR A 179 -43.10 2.00 11.08
N PHE A 180 -44.27 2.00 10.43
CA PHE A 180 -44.42 2.56 9.08
C PHE A 180 -44.57 4.09 9.07
N THR A 181 -45.15 4.69 10.11
CA THR A 181 -45.61 6.10 10.06
C THR A 181 -44.96 7.01 11.08
N ASP A 182 -44.70 6.52 12.29
CA ASP A 182 -44.29 7.37 13.41
C ASP A 182 -42.80 7.29 13.71
N LEU A 183 -42.18 6.11 13.50
CA LEU A 183 -40.75 5.86 13.72
C LEU A 183 -39.87 6.72 12.81
N GLY A 184 -40.38 7.07 11.62
CA GLY A 184 -39.71 7.96 10.68
C GLY A 184 -38.58 7.28 9.91
N LEU A 185 -38.76 6.04 9.46
CA LEU A 185 -37.84 5.39 8.53
C LEU A 185 -37.93 6.01 7.13
N HIS A 186 -36.81 6.04 6.41
CA HIS A 186 -36.76 6.58 5.06
C HIS A 186 -37.50 5.67 4.06
N PRO A 187 -38.22 6.17 3.01
CA PRO A 187 -39.10 5.35 2.18
C PRO A 187 -38.36 4.26 1.40
N LYS A 188 -37.10 4.52 1.01
CA LYS A 188 -36.18 3.52 0.45
C LYS A 188 -36.09 2.21 1.27
N TYR A 189 -36.25 2.24 2.60
CA TYR A 189 -36.31 1.02 3.40
C TYR A 189 -37.45 0.10 2.94
N PHE A 190 -38.66 0.64 2.80
CA PHE A 190 -39.86 -0.11 2.41
C PHE A 190 -39.83 -0.54 0.94
N MET A 191 -39.10 0.18 0.10
CA MET A 191 -38.80 -0.22 -1.29
C MET A 191 -37.80 -1.37 -1.35
N HIS A 192 -36.84 -1.42 -0.41
CA HIS A 192 -35.81 -2.46 -0.35
C HIS A 192 -36.26 -3.75 0.31
N CYS A 193 -37.25 -3.69 1.22
CA CYS A 193 -37.72 -4.85 1.96
C CYS A 193 -39.08 -5.36 1.46
N THR A 194 -39.19 -6.68 1.31
CA THR A 194 -40.46 -7.37 1.12
C THR A 194 -41.31 -7.34 2.39
N SER A 195 -42.62 -7.54 2.27
CA SER A 195 -43.53 -7.59 3.43
C SER A 195 -43.14 -8.68 4.43
N ALA A 196 -42.59 -9.81 3.97
CA ALA A 196 -42.09 -10.88 4.83
C ALA A 196 -40.79 -10.52 5.59
N GLN A 197 -39.90 -9.72 4.99
CA GLN A 197 -38.73 -9.18 5.69
C GLN A 197 -39.15 -8.15 6.74
N ILE A 198 -40.03 -7.21 6.36
CA ILE A 198 -40.54 -6.19 7.29
C ILE A 198 -41.25 -6.84 8.48
N ALA A 199 -42.04 -7.90 8.23
CA ALA A 199 -42.70 -8.66 9.28
C ALA A 199 -41.70 -9.25 10.30
N ARG A 200 -40.63 -9.90 9.81
CA ARG A 200 -39.54 -10.40 10.66
C ARG A 200 -38.88 -9.27 11.45
N HIS A 201 -38.58 -8.14 10.81
CA HIS A 201 -37.93 -7.02 11.48
C HIS A 201 -38.80 -6.42 12.60
N ILE A 202 -40.12 -6.30 12.39
CA ILE A 202 -41.07 -5.84 13.42
C ILE A 202 -41.17 -6.86 14.55
N HIS A 203 -41.27 -8.15 14.23
CA HIS A 203 -41.29 -9.23 15.22
C HIS A 203 -40.04 -9.16 16.13
N CYS A 204 -38.85 -9.03 15.54
CA CYS A 204 -37.59 -8.87 16.25
C CYS A 204 -37.54 -7.58 17.09
N LEU A 205 -38.01 -6.45 16.55
CA LEU A 205 -38.09 -5.19 17.29
C LEU A 205 -39.01 -5.33 18.51
N MET A 206 -40.16 -5.98 18.37
CA MET A 206 -41.10 -6.21 19.48
C MET A 206 -40.51 -7.12 20.56
N ALA A 207 -39.78 -8.18 20.17
CA ALA A 207 -39.06 -9.04 21.10
C ALA A 207 -37.98 -8.26 21.86
N ALA A 208 -37.16 -7.48 21.14
CA ALA A 208 -36.09 -6.70 21.73
C ALA A 208 -36.62 -5.57 22.65
N LYS A 209 -37.75 -4.94 22.31
CA LYS A 209 -38.48 -4.00 23.19
C LYS A 209 -38.87 -4.64 24.52
N LYS A 210 -39.40 -5.87 24.50
CA LYS A 210 -39.78 -6.60 25.73
C LYS A 210 -38.56 -6.93 26.59
N VAL A 211 -37.45 -7.34 25.98
CA VAL A 211 -36.19 -7.60 26.69
C VAL A 211 -35.67 -6.32 27.35
N ALA A 212 -35.64 -5.21 26.61
CA ALA A 212 -35.24 -3.89 27.12
C ALA A 212 -36.10 -3.49 28.35
N GLN A 213 -37.42 -3.61 28.24
CA GLN A 213 -38.35 -3.34 29.36
C GLN A 213 -38.07 -4.24 30.57
N SER A 214 -37.86 -5.54 30.38
CA SER A 214 -37.60 -6.48 31.47
C SER A 214 -36.26 -6.24 32.19
N THR A 215 -35.28 -5.66 31.50
CA THR A 215 -33.94 -5.36 32.01
C THR A 215 -33.79 -3.93 32.53
N GLY A 216 -34.85 -3.11 32.41
CA GLY A 216 -34.79 -1.68 32.75
C GLY A 216 -33.96 -0.83 31.78
N SER A 217 -33.66 -1.37 30.58
CA SER A 217 -32.93 -0.67 29.52
C SER A 217 -33.91 -0.03 28.53
N SER A 218 -33.53 1.12 27.96
CA SER A 218 -34.22 1.74 26.82
C SER A 218 -33.52 1.45 25.48
N SER A 219 -32.39 0.74 25.53
CA SER A 219 -31.56 0.40 24.39
C SER A 219 -32.03 -0.90 23.73
N ILE A 220 -32.03 -0.92 22.41
CA ILE A 220 -32.38 -2.09 21.61
C ILE A 220 -31.15 -2.54 20.85
N HIS A 221 -30.87 -3.84 20.86
CA HIS A 221 -29.90 -4.47 19.99
C HIS A 221 -30.44 -5.83 19.55
N PHE A 222 -30.30 -6.15 18.27
CA PHE A 222 -30.71 -7.41 17.67
C PHE A 222 -29.93 -7.67 16.39
N GLU A 223 -29.52 -8.91 16.17
CA GLU A 223 -28.79 -9.33 14.98
C GLU A 223 -29.21 -10.70 14.48
N ILE A 224 -29.22 -10.85 13.15
CA ILE A 224 -29.38 -12.12 12.44
C ILE A 224 -28.28 -12.16 11.40
N GLU A 225 -27.49 -13.22 11.43
CA GLU A 225 -26.44 -13.47 10.45
C GLU A 225 -26.67 -14.82 9.78
N ASP A 226 -26.54 -14.83 8.46
CA ASP A 226 -26.45 -16.01 7.61
C ASP A 226 -25.18 -15.90 6.74
N GLU A 227 -24.79 -16.94 6.02
CA GLU A 227 -23.61 -16.90 5.13
C GLU A 227 -23.73 -15.80 4.05
N GLN A 228 -24.94 -15.55 3.54
CA GLN A 228 -25.18 -14.64 2.41
C GLN A 228 -25.85 -13.32 2.79
N SER A 229 -26.38 -13.18 4.02
CA SER A 229 -27.03 -11.93 4.44
C SER A 229 -26.88 -11.68 5.93
N GLY A 230 -26.84 -10.41 6.31
CA GLY A 230 -26.80 -9.97 7.70
C GLY A 230 -27.82 -8.87 7.95
N PHE A 231 -28.50 -8.89 9.09
CA PHE A 231 -29.44 -7.87 9.52
C PHE A 231 -29.15 -7.48 10.97
N PHE A 232 -28.85 -6.20 11.19
CA PHE A 232 -28.53 -5.67 12.51
C PHE A 232 -29.41 -4.47 12.82
N LEU A 233 -29.94 -4.44 14.03
CA LEU A 233 -30.82 -3.39 14.52
C LEU A 233 -30.29 -2.94 15.88
N THR A 234 -29.97 -1.66 16.00
CA THR A 234 -29.38 -1.11 17.22
C THR A 234 -29.91 0.28 17.53
N SER A 235 -30.03 0.63 18.81
CA SER A 235 -30.13 2.02 19.23
C SER A 235 -28.85 2.76 18.85
N MET A 236 -28.98 3.98 18.33
CA MET A 236 -27.86 4.83 17.90
C MET A 236 -27.27 5.62 19.07
N ASP A 237 -27.05 4.94 20.20
CA ASP A 237 -26.23 5.42 21.31
C ASP A 237 -24.87 4.72 21.29
N ASP A 238 -23.82 5.42 21.75
CA ASP A 238 -22.43 4.98 21.59
C ASP A 238 -22.14 3.60 22.23
N ASN A 239 -22.88 3.24 23.29
CA ASN A 239 -22.68 1.98 24.02
C ASN A 239 -23.17 0.77 23.23
N GLN A 240 -24.18 0.92 22.37
CA GLN A 240 -24.77 -0.18 21.60
C GLN A 240 -24.32 -0.20 20.15
N VAL A 241 -24.18 0.98 19.53
CA VAL A 241 -23.79 1.06 18.12
C VAL A 241 -22.35 0.56 17.93
N THR A 242 -21.42 0.90 18.82
CA THR A 242 -20.00 0.55 18.64
C THR A 242 -19.74 -0.96 18.64
N PRO A 243 -20.30 -1.77 19.57
CA PRO A 243 -20.23 -3.22 19.48
C PRO A 243 -20.85 -3.77 18.19
N THR A 244 -22.03 -3.27 17.81
CA THR A 244 -22.73 -3.70 16.59
C THR A 244 -21.90 -3.45 15.34
N GLU A 245 -21.24 -2.28 15.25
CA GLU A 245 -20.39 -1.96 14.11
C GLU A 245 -19.12 -2.82 14.03
N ARG A 246 -18.58 -3.26 15.19
CA ARG A 246 -17.46 -4.21 15.22
C ARG A 246 -17.88 -5.58 14.72
N LEU A 247 -19.04 -6.07 15.16
CA LEU A 247 -19.62 -7.33 14.66
C LEU A 247 -19.84 -7.26 13.15
N LEU A 248 -20.40 -6.16 12.67
CA LEU A 248 -20.55 -5.91 11.23
C LEU A 248 -19.20 -5.91 10.49
N ALA A 249 -18.17 -5.26 11.04
CA ALA A 249 -16.84 -5.26 10.43
C ALA A 249 -16.22 -6.67 10.37
N ASP A 250 -16.35 -7.45 11.44
CA ASP A 250 -15.89 -8.85 11.50
C ASP A 250 -16.66 -9.75 10.53
N TYR A 251 -17.98 -9.55 10.42
CA TYR A 251 -18.83 -10.26 9.47
C TYR A 251 -18.45 -9.98 8.00
N LEU A 252 -18.09 -8.73 7.69
CA LEU A 252 -17.63 -8.33 6.35
C LEU A 252 -16.21 -8.83 6.04
N ALA A 253 -15.33 -8.95 7.04
CA ALA A 253 -13.97 -9.47 6.89
C ALA A 253 -13.92 -10.93 6.41
N ASN A 254 -15.00 -11.69 6.61
CA ASN A 254 -15.15 -13.06 6.14
C ASN A 254 -15.60 -13.20 4.66
N CYS A 255 -15.70 -12.10 3.91
CA CYS A 255 -16.07 -12.12 2.49
C CYS A 255 -14.91 -12.67 1.63
N GLY A 256 -15.21 -13.66 0.76
CA GLY A 256 -14.20 -14.27 -0.12
C GLY A 256 -13.78 -13.35 -1.28
N SER A 257 -12.63 -13.63 -1.90
CA SER A 257 -12.07 -12.81 -3.00
C SER A 257 -12.91 -12.77 -4.29
N GLY A 258 -13.84 -13.71 -4.47
CA GLY A 258 -14.81 -13.73 -5.58
C GLY A 258 -16.21 -13.22 -5.20
N GLU A 259 -16.36 -12.74 -3.98
CA GLU A 259 -17.62 -12.28 -3.42
C GLU A 259 -17.63 -10.75 -3.30
N SER A 260 -18.81 -10.19 -3.43
CA SER A 260 -19.12 -8.78 -3.26
C SER A 260 -20.09 -8.63 -2.09
N PHE A 261 -19.96 -7.57 -1.32
CA PHE A 261 -20.90 -7.20 -0.29
C PHE A 261 -21.52 -5.83 -0.57
N SER A 262 -22.78 -5.68 -0.18
CA SER A 262 -23.54 -4.44 -0.16
C SER A 262 -24.06 -4.20 1.25
N VAL A 263 -23.74 -3.05 1.84
CA VAL A 263 -24.25 -2.65 3.16
C VAL A 263 -25.18 -1.46 2.99
N ILE A 264 -26.34 -1.53 3.62
CA ILE A 264 -27.31 -0.44 3.67
C ILE A 264 -27.59 -0.12 5.12
N PHE A 265 -27.30 1.11 5.49
CA PHE A 265 -27.64 1.67 6.78
C PHE A 265 -28.76 2.71 6.63
N ILE A 266 -29.76 2.63 7.49
CA ILE A 266 -30.87 3.60 7.56
C ILE A 266 -31.10 3.96 9.02
N LYS A 267 -31.16 5.26 9.30
CA LYS A 267 -31.50 5.81 10.61
C LYS A 267 -32.99 6.19 10.66
N SER A 268 -33.65 5.95 11.78
CA SER A 268 -34.99 6.48 12.05
C SER A 268 -34.93 7.93 12.57
N GLU A 269 -36.04 8.65 12.43
CA GLU A 269 -36.16 10.00 13.00
C GLU A 269 -36.47 9.96 14.51
N LYS A 270 -37.19 8.93 14.97
CA LYS A 270 -37.60 8.79 16.38
C LYS A 270 -37.01 7.52 17.05
N PRO A 271 -36.86 7.53 18.39
CA PRO A 271 -36.44 6.37 19.17
C PRO A 271 -37.44 5.21 19.09
N PRO A 272 -37.00 3.94 19.07
CA PRO A 272 -37.91 2.81 18.90
C PRO A 272 -38.83 2.55 20.11
N VAL A 273 -38.42 2.95 21.31
CA VAL A 273 -39.20 2.84 22.56
C VAL A 273 -39.79 4.22 22.90
N VAL A 274 -41.03 4.25 23.39
CA VAL A 274 -41.64 5.46 23.95
C VAL A 274 -40.78 5.95 25.12
N ASP A 275 -40.42 7.24 25.13
CA ASP A 275 -39.45 7.86 26.06
C ASP A 275 -37.98 7.40 25.91
N GLY A 276 -37.64 6.73 24.80
CA GLY A 276 -36.25 6.45 24.45
C GLY A 276 -35.47 7.72 24.07
N ASN A 277 -34.14 7.68 24.19
CA ASN A 277 -33.28 8.85 23.95
C ASN A 277 -32.45 8.78 22.65
N ALA A 278 -32.45 7.64 21.96
CA ALA A 278 -31.64 7.41 20.76
C ALA A 278 -32.48 6.86 19.61
N PRO A 279 -32.29 7.35 18.37
CA PRO A 279 -32.98 6.80 17.21
C PRO A 279 -32.53 5.36 16.93
N LEU A 280 -33.28 4.67 16.09
CA LEU A 280 -32.98 3.32 15.65
C LEU A 280 -32.09 3.33 14.42
N GLY A 281 -31.02 2.54 14.44
CA GLY A 281 -30.18 2.22 13.30
C GLY A 281 -30.49 0.83 12.76
N VAL A 282 -30.65 0.72 11.45
CA VAL A 282 -30.91 -0.54 10.75
C VAL A 282 -29.80 -0.76 9.71
N PHE A 283 -29.04 -1.84 9.88
CA PHE A 283 -28.02 -2.29 8.92
C PHE A 283 -28.50 -3.56 8.22
N MET A 284 -28.40 -3.57 6.90
CA MET A 284 -28.70 -4.72 6.06
C MET A 284 -27.46 -5.00 5.20
N VAL A 285 -27.02 -6.26 5.18
CA VAL A 285 -25.85 -6.71 4.45
C VAL A 285 -26.29 -7.80 3.49
N ASP A 286 -25.95 -7.65 2.22
CA ASP A 286 -26.15 -8.66 1.18
C ASP A 286 -24.77 -9.08 0.64
N LYS A 287 -24.41 -10.37 0.71
CA LYS A 287 -23.22 -10.94 0.09
C LYS A 287 -23.62 -11.69 -1.17
N THR A 288 -23.00 -11.36 -2.30
CA THR A 288 -23.27 -11.96 -3.61
C THR A 288 -21.96 -12.30 -4.31
N ARG A 289 -21.99 -13.03 -5.42
CA ARG A 289 -20.80 -13.30 -6.23
C ARG A 289 -20.69 -12.33 -7.40
N PHE A 290 -19.46 -12.03 -7.81
CA PHE A 290 -19.25 -11.35 -9.09
C PHE A 290 -19.51 -12.34 -10.23
N ASP A 291 -20.27 -11.91 -11.24
CA ASP A 291 -20.32 -12.62 -12.52
C ASP A 291 -19.05 -12.27 -13.29
N THR A 292 -17.99 -13.05 -13.11
CA THR A 292 -16.74 -12.80 -13.83
C THR A 292 -16.94 -13.14 -15.31
N HIS A 293 -17.03 -12.12 -16.16
CA HIS A 293 -16.96 -12.32 -17.60
C HIS A 293 -15.58 -12.88 -17.97
N VAL A 294 -15.55 -14.16 -18.38
CA VAL A 294 -14.36 -14.84 -18.90
C VAL A 294 -13.86 -14.08 -20.14
N GLY A 295 -12.70 -13.43 -20.03
CA GLY A 295 -12.00 -12.81 -21.17
C GLY A 295 -11.59 -11.34 -21.02
N VAL A 296 -11.98 -10.64 -19.95
CA VAL A 296 -11.42 -9.31 -19.61
C VAL A 296 -10.05 -9.51 -18.95
N GLY A 297 -9.09 -8.60 -19.17
CA GLY A 297 -7.70 -8.72 -18.70
C GLY A 297 -7.51 -8.73 -17.17
N ASP A 298 -6.53 -8.00 -16.64
CA ASP A 298 -6.35 -7.89 -15.20
C ASP A 298 -7.51 -7.09 -14.57
N VAL A 299 -8.48 -7.80 -13.95
CA VAL A 299 -9.67 -7.20 -13.30
C VAL A 299 -9.29 -6.12 -12.28
N ALA A 300 -8.09 -6.18 -11.68
CA ALA A 300 -7.61 -5.16 -10.75
C ALA A 300 -7.32 -3.80 -11.39
N GLU A 301 -7.20 -3.75 -12.73
CA GLU A 301 -6.98 -2.53 -13.51
C GLU A 301 -8.24 -2.05 -14.24
N GLU A 302 -9.34 -2.81 -14.17
CA GLU A 302 -10.63 -2.42 -14.78
C GLU A 302 -11.33 -1.33 -13.95
N GLU A 303 -11.87 -0.32 -14.62
CA GLU A 303 -12.59 0.80 -14.00
C GLU A 303 -14.06 0.89 -14.44
N ASP A 304 -14.48 0.18 -15.49
CA ASP A 304 -15.87 0.12 -15.92
C ASP A 304 -16.74 -0.61 -14.90
N LEU A 305 -17.65 0.13 -14.29
CA LEU A 305 -18.59 -0.35 -13.30
C LEU A 305 -19.47 -1.48 -13.83
N GLN A 306 -19.77 -1.52 -15.12
CA GLN A 306 -20.55 -2.60 -15.73
C GLN A 306 -19.81 -3.95 -15.71
N LEU A 307 -18.48 -3.93 -15.62
CA LEU A 307 -17.63 -5.13 -15.60
C LEU A 307 -17.21 -5.52 -14.18
N VAL A 308 -17.08 -4.56 -13.26
CA VAL A 308 -16.58 -4.81 -11.90
C VAL A 308 -17.67 -4.88 -10.83
N ALA A 309 -18.89 -4.41 -11.10
CA ALA A 309 -20.00 -4.50 -10.16
C ALA A 309 -20.70 -5.85 -10.24
N SER A 310 -21.35 -6.25 -9.14
CA SER A 310 -22.21 -7.43 -9.15
C SER A 310 -23.50 -7.16 -9.94
N PRO A 311 -24.10 -8.19 -10.55
CA PRO A 311 -25.40 -8.06 -11.22
C PRO A 311 -26.48 -7.48 -10.30
N PHE A 312 -26.43 -7.85 -9.01
CA PHE A 312 -27.34 -7.35 -7.99
C PHE A 312 -27.22 -5.83 -7.79
N PHE A 313 -26.00 -5.30 -7.76
CA PHE A 313 -25.77 -3.84 -7.69
C PHE A 313 -26.35 -3.13 -8.92
N LEU A 314 -26.08 -3.63 -10.12
CA LEU A 314 -26.50 -3.02 -11.38
C LEU A 314 -28.03 -2.99 -11.54
N GLN A 315 -28.73 -4.05 -11.09
CA GLN A 315 -30.19 -4.11 -11.13
C GLN A 315 -30.84 -3.17 -10.10
N ARG A 316 -30.23 -3.01 -8.93
CA ARG A 316 -30.83 -2.27 -7.80
C ARG A 316 -30.59 -0.77 -7.85
N LYS A 317 -29.48 -0.31 -8.44
CA LYS A 317 -29.10 1.11 -8.48
C LYS A 317 -29.61 1.79 -9.75
N SER A 318 -30.20 2.98 -9.60
CA SER A 318 -30.59 3.82 -10.74
C SER A 318 -29.36 4.22 -11.59
N LEU A 319 -29.58 4.53 -12.87
CA LEU A 319 -28.51 4.98 -13.78
C LEU A 319 -27.73 6.19 -13.24
N ASP A 320 -28.42 7.14 -12.60
CA ASP A 320 -27.74 8.30 -12.00
C ASP A 320 -26.92 7.93 -10.76
N SER A 321 -27.37 6.95 -9.97
CA SER A 321 -26.55 6.40 -8.88
C SER A 321 -25.32 5.70 -9.42
N GLN A 322 -25.47 4.89 -10.48
CA GLN A 322 -24.36 4.20 -11.13
C GLN A 322 -23.31 5.19 -11.65
N LYS A 323 -23.72 6.32 -12.25
CA LYS A 323 -22.79 7.40 -12.66
C LYS A 323 -21.98 7.97 -11.49
N LEU A 324 -22.61 8.18 -10.32
CA LEU A 324 -21.88 8.67 -9.13
C LEU A 324 -20.82 7.67 -8.66
N TYR A 325 -21.13 6.36 -8.67
CA TYR A 325 -20.15 5.32 -8.36
C TYR A 325 -19.05 5.21 -9.43
N GLN A 326 -19.41 5.28 -10.72
CA GLN A 326 -18.45 5.23 -11.83
C GLN A 326 -17.40 6.35 -11.72
N ASN A 327 -17.84 7.58 -11.42
CA ASN A 327 -16.93 8.71 -11.24
C ASN A 327 -15.97 8.50 -10.06
N LEU A 328 -16.48 7.93 -8.96
CA LEU A 328 -15.70 7.64 -7.77
C LEU A 328 -14.69 6.52 -8.03
N VAL A 329 -15.11 5.44 -8.71
CA VAL A 329 -14.25 4.32 -9.14
C VAL A 329 -13.14 4.83 -10.06
N HIS A 330 -13.47 5.63 -11.09
CA HIS A 330 -12.46 6.19 -11.99
C HIS A 330 -11.39 7.00 -11.24
N GLU A 331 -11.78 7.84 -10.29
CA GLU A 331 -10.85 8.67 -9.54
C GLU A 331 -9.94 7.88 -8.60
N ILE A 332 -10.50 6.90 -7.88
CA ILE A 332 -9.69 6.03 -7.03
C ILE A 332 -8.80 5.11 -7.86
N MET A 333 -9.22 4.64 -9.03
CA MET A 333 -8.39 3.81 -9.90
C MET A 333 -7.23 4.63 -10.48
N LYS A 334 -7.50 5.86 -10.89
CA LYS A 334 -6.47 6.82 -11.34
C LYS A 334 -5.45 7.10 -10.26
N THR A 335 -5.88 7.30 -9.02
CA THR A 335 -4.99 7.70 -7.92
C THR A 335 -4.52 6.54 -7.04
N ARG A 336 -5.13 5.36 -7.09
CA ARG A 336 -4.93 4.24 -6.14
C ARG A 336 -4.91 4.68 -4.66
N ASN A 337 -5.55 5.80 -4.35
CA ASN A 337 -5.53 6.47 -3.05
C ASN A 337 -6.95 6.69 -2.55
N ALA A 338 -7.09 6.85 -1.24
CA ALA A 338 -8.39 7.14 -0.66
C ALA A 338 -8.98 8.44 -1.22
N VAL A 339 -10.23 8.37 -1.71
CA VAL A 339 -10.95 9.53 -2.22
C VAL A 339 -11.98 9.94 -1.18
N VAL A 340 -12.00 11.22 -0.81
CA VAL A 340 -13.03 11.80 0.09
C VAL A 340 -13.61 13.04 -0.59
N LYS A 341 -14.92 13.04 -0.84
CA LYS A 341 -15.62 14.13 -1.51
C LYS A 341 -16.93 14.46 -0.82
N LEU A 342 -17.25 15.75 -0.81
CA LEU A 342 -18.56 16.25 -0.39
C LEU A 342 -19.22 16.90 -1.60
N ILE A 343 -20.40 16.41 -1.97
CA ILE A 343 -21.20 16.96 -3.06
C ILE A 343 -22.59 17.33 -2.53
N GLU A 344 -23.22 18.33 -3.16
CA GLU A 344 -24.64 18.60 -2.90
C GLU A 344 -25.48 17.43 -3.40
N ALA A 345 -26.43 16.97 -2.59
CA ALA A 345 -27.24 15.84 -2.96
C ALA A 345 -28.23 16.20 -4.09
N PRO A 346 -28.33 15.40 -5.16
CA PRO A 346 -29.35 15.62 -6.19
C PRO A 346 -30.74 15.67 -5.56
N ALA A 347 -31.57 16.64 -5.94
CA ALA A 347 -32.87 16.89 -5.31
C ALA A 347 -33.79 15.65 -5.31
N HIS A 348 -33.73 14.81 -6.33
CA HIS A 348 -34.51 13.57 -6.43
C HIS A 348 -33.98 12.41 -5.55
N MET A 349 -32.87 12.62 -4.82
CA MET A 349 -32.23 11.61 -3.97
C MET A 349 -32.32 11.94 -2.48
N VAL A 350 -32.86 13.11 -2.08
CA VAL A 350 -32.99 13.57 -0.70
C VAL A 350 -34.34 14.25 -0.45
N ARG A 351 -34.89 14.10 0.76
CA ARG A 351 -36.14 14.78 1.17
C ARG A 351 -35.98 16.31 1.29
N GLN A 352 -34.83 16.76 1.80
CA GLN A 352 -34.58 18.18 2.06
C GLN A 352 -33.52 18.75 1.11
N LYS A 353 -33.86 19.84 0.40
CA LYS A 353 -32.88 20.64 -0.35
C LYS A 353 -31.79 21.17 0.59
N GLY A 354 -30.54 21.20 0.13
CA GLY A 354 -29.37 21.54 0.96
C GLY A 354 -28.77 20.35 1.72
N SER A 355 -29.30 19.13 1.54
CA SER A 355 -28.64 17.91 2.01
C SER A 355 -27.36 17.62 1.20
N HIS A 356 -26.42 16.90 1.80
CA HIS A 356 -25.12 16.60 1.19
C HIS A 356 -24.91 15.08 1.05
N VAL A 357 -24.12 14.68 0.05
CA VAL A 357 -23.59 13.32 -0.05
C VAL A 357 -22.09 13.37 0.19
N LEU A 358 -21.65 12.68 1.23
CA LEU A 358 -20.24 12.39 1.47
C LEU A 358 -19.90 11.09 0.74
N GLN A 359 -19.03 11.19 -0.25
CA GLN A 359 -18.47 10.06 -1.00
C GLN A 359 -17.09 9.73 -0.43
N PHE A 360 -16.87 8.46 -0.10
CA PHE A 360 -15.58 7.96 0.36
C PHE A 360 -15.26 6.66 -0.36
N ALA A 361 -14.05 6.51 -0.88
CA ALA A 361 -13.63 5.25 -1.50
C ALA A 361 -12.23 4.87 -1.08
N LEU A 362 -12.00 3.56 -0.99
CA LEU A 362 -10.73 2.93 -0.66
C LEU A 362 -10.43 1.79 -1.62
N TYR A 363 -9.15 1.45 -1.72
CA TYR A 363 -8.64 0.42 -2.60
C TYR A 363 -7.98 -0.69 -1.77
N ASP A 364 -8.51 -1.91 -1.87
CA ASP A 364 -8.04 -3.12 -1.19
C ASP A 364 -7.94 -4.29 -2.19
N VAL A 365 -6.73 -4.53 -2.69
CA VAL A 365 -6.44 -5.53 -3.72
C VAL A 365 -6.74 -6.95 -3.27
N GLU A 366 -6.50 -7.26 -2.00
CA GLU A 366 -6.66 -8.62 -1.50
C GLU A 366 -8.12 -8.98 -1.23
N ARG A 367 -9.04 -8.01 -1.35
CA ARG A 367 -10.49 -8.21 -1.20
C ARG A 367 -10.85 -8.94 0.10
N LYS A 368 -10.05 -8.76 1.16
CA LYS A 368 -10.21 -9.45 2.47
C LYS A 368 -11.27 -8.79 3.35
N GLY A 369 -12.21 -8.06 2.75
CA GLY A 369 -13.27 -7.39 3.47
C GLY A 369 -12.77 -6.52 4.63
N LYS A 370 -11.56 -5.93 4.55
CA LYS A 370 -11.10 -4.94 5.55
C LYS A 370 -11.83 -3.63 5.29
N VAL A 371 -13.14 -3.68 5.45
CA VAL A 371 -14.03 -2.53 5.38
C VAL A 371 -13.62 -1.63 6.52
N PHE A 372 -13.25 -0.39 6.21
CA PHE A 372 -12.83 0.62 7.18
C PHE A 372 -14.05 1.17 7.94
N PHE A 373 -15.00 0.29 8.22
CA PHE A 373 -16.31 0.63 8.72
C PHE A 373 -16.19 1.23 10.11
N ALA A 374 -15.46 0.56 11.01
CA ALA A 374 -15.26 1.04 12.37
C ALA A 374 -14.53 2.39 12.40
N GLU A 375 -13.42 2.55 11.67
CA GLU A 375 -12.66 3.81 11.65
C GLU A 375 -13.44 4.95 10.99
N PHE A 376 -14.18 4.64 9.93
CA PHE A 376 -15.01 5.61 9.21
C PHE A 376 -16.21 6.08 10.05
N SER A 377 -16.98 5.14 10.60
CA SER A 377 -18.12 5.44 11.48
C SER A 377 -17.71 6.24 12.70
N GLU A 378 -16.55 5.93 13.26
CA GLU A 378 -16.03 6.67 14.39
C GLU A 378 -15.66 8.11 14.04
N CYS A 379 -15.08 8.34 12.86
CA CYS A 379 -14.82 9.70 12.38
C CYS A 379 -16.12 10.51 12.25
N LEU A 380 -17.22 9.88 11.82
CA LEU A 380 -18.55 10.50 11.81
C LEU A 380 -19.01 10.87 13.23
N ARG A 381 -18.95 9.92 14.18
CA ARG A 381 -19.32 10.14 15.60
C ARG A 381 -18.49 11.23 16.27
N ALA A 382 -17.17 11.25 16.06
CA ALA A 382 -16.27 12.23 16.65
C ALA A 382 -16.66 13.67 16.25
N HIS A 383 -17.16 13.86 15.03
CA HIS A 383 -17.67 15.14 14.53
C HIS A 383 -19.16 15.35 14.88
N GLY A 384 -19.82 14.43 15.60
CA GLY A 384 -21.24 14.50 15.88
C GLY A 384 -22.09 14.54 14.60
N VAL A 385 -21.70 13.77 13.60
CA VAL A 385 -22.40 13.60 12.32
C VAL A 385 -22.93 12.17 12.30
N VAL A 386 -24.22 12.02 12.05
CA VAL A 386 -24.85 10.70 11.89
C VAL A 386 -25.59 10.71 10.55
N PRO A 387 -25.20 9.86 9.60
CA PRO A 387 -25.87 9.81 8.31
C PRO A 387 -27.33 9.41 8.48
N GLN A 388 -28.20 9.98 7.64
CA GLN A 388 -29.59 9.54 7.56
C GLN A 388 -29.66 8.18 6.85
N ARG A 389 -28.78 7.98 5.86
CA ARG A 389 -28.56 6.73 5.15
C ARG A 389 -27.10 6.58 4.75
N MET A 390 -26.59 5.36 4.72
CA MET A 390 -25.26 5.05 4.18
C MET A 390 -25.34 3.80 3.31
N TYR A 391 -24.60 3.79 2.21
CA TYR A 391 -24.45 2.65 1.32
C TYR A 391 -22.96 2.33 1.18
N ILE A 392 -22.58 1.07 1.37
CA ILE A 392 -21.21 0.59 1.19
C ILE A 392 -21.24 -0.52 0.16
N GLU A 393 -20.44 -0.42 -0.88
CA GLU A 393 -20.44 -1.34 -2.01
C GLU A 393 -19.01 -1.75 -2.32
N SER A 394 -18.77 -3.05 -2.50
CA SER A 394 -17.48 -3.57 -2.96
C SER A 394 -17.53 -3.94 -4.45
N PHE A 395 -16.42 -3.71 -5.16
CA PHE A 395 -16.27 -4.00 -6.57
C PHE A 395 -15.15 -5.00 -6.84
N ALA A 396 -15.24 -5.72 -7.96
CA ALA A 396 -14.30 -6.77 -8.32
C ALA A 396 -12.88 -6.23 -8.53
N ASN A 397 -12.69 -4.96 -8.89
CA ASN A 397 -11.34 -4.39 -8.98
C ASN A 397 -10.69 -4.12 -7.62
N GLY A 398 -11.36 -4.38 -6.49
CA GLY A 398 -10.86 -4.14 -5.13
C GLY A 398 -11.24 -2.77 -4.55
N VAL A 399 -12.05 -1.98 -5.24
CA VAL A 399 -12.59 -0.72 -4.71
C VAL A 399 -13.74 -0.99 -3.74
N VAL A 400 -13.73 -0.31 -2.59
CA VAL A 400 -14.87 -0.24 -1.66
C VAL A 400 -15.34 1.20 -1.57
N ALA A 401 -16.60 1.46 -1.92
CA ALA A 401 -17.19 2.79 -2.02
C ALA A 401 -18.30 2.99 -0.99
N TYR A 402 -18.28 4.15 -0.33
CA TYR A 402 -19.19 4.59 0.71
C TYR A 402 -19.91 5.86 0.23
N HIS A 403 -21.23 5.84 0.25
CA HIS A 403 -22.07 7.01 0.02
C HIS A 403 -22.92 7.29 1.26
N CYS A 404 -22.61 8.38 1.96
CA CYS A 404 -23.33 8.81 3.15
C CYS A 404 -24.22 10.02 2.82
N TYR A 405 -25.52 9.87 3.02
CA TYR A 405 -26.48 10.95 2.87
C TYR A 405 -26.65 11.67 4.20
N LEU A 406 -26.22 12.92 4.23
CA LEU A 406 -26.20 13.78 5.40
C LEU A 406 -27.33 14.80 5.28
N GLY A 407 -28.05 15.04 6.38
CA GLY A 407 -29.17 15.98 6.38
C GLY A 407 -28.72 17.45 6.29
N ALA A 408 -29.67 18.33 5.98
CA ALA A 408 -29.41 19.77 5.80
C ALA A 408 -29.09 20.50 7.12
N GLU A 409 -29.27 19.84 8.27
CA GLU A 409 -28.96 20.36 9.60
C GLU A 409 -27.46 20.58 9.84
N TYR A 410 -26.58 19.96 9.05
CA TYR A 410 -25.14 20.09 9.21
C TYR A 410 -24.58 21.27 8.41
N SER A 411 -23.84 22.16 9.07
CA SER A 411 -23.18 23.27 8.39
C SER A 411 -22.10 22.78 7.41
N PRO A 412 -21.89 23.46 6.27
CA PRO A 412 -20.82 23.11 5.32
C PRO A 412 -19.43 23.07 5.98
N GLU A 413 -19.15 23.97 6.93
CA GLU A 413 -17.89 24.03 7.66
C GLU A 413 -17.63 22.75 8.47
N LYS A 414 -18.65 22.26 9.18
CA LYS A 414 -18.57 21.02 9.97
C LYS A 414 -18.34 19.81 9.08
N LEU A 415 -18.99 19.75 7.92
CA LEU A 415 -18.81 18.68 6.95
C LEU A 415 -17.43 18.72 6.28
N GLN A 416 -16.89 19.92 6.03
CA GLN A 416 -15.53 20.07 5.52
C GLN A 416 -14.47 19.64 6.54
N ASP A 417 -14.71 19.87 7.83
CA ASP A 417 -13.81 19.38 8.89
C ASP A 417 -13.79 17.84 8.96
N LEU A 418 -14.97 17.23 8.87
CA LEU A 418 -15.11 15.78 8.72
C LEU A 418 -14.36 15.24 7.49
N VAL A 419 -14.47 15.90 6.33
CA VAL A 419 -13.74 15.51 5.11
C VAL A 419 -12.23 15.55 5.35
N LYS A 420 -11.71 16.57 6.05
CA LYS A 420 -10.28 16.66 6.38
C LYS A 420 -9.85 15.51 7.29
N THR A 421 -10.65 15.18 8.29
CA THR A 421 -10.41 14.04 9.18
C THR A 421 -10.37 12.72 8.42
N LEU A 422 -11.34 12.47 7.54
CA LEU A 422 -11.49 11.21 6.81
C LEU A 422 -10.31 10.88 5.88
N ARG A 423 -9.56 11.90 5.44
CA ARG A 423 -8.32 11.70 4.66
C ARG A 423 -7.24 10.93 5.43
N TYR A 424 -7.27 10.98 6.76
CA TYR A 424 -6.31 10.27 7.60
C TYR A 424 -6.70 8.81 7.87
N VAL A 425 -7.96 8.43 7.63
CA VAL A 425 -8.49 7.07 7.89
C VAL A 425 -7.69 6.00 7.15
N SER A 426 -7.27 6.27 5.92
CA SER A 426 -6.45 5.33 5.14
C SER A 426 -5.09 5.02 5.75
N HIS A 427 -4.59 5.85 6.67
CA HIS A 427 -3.29 5.68 7.32
C HIS A 427 -3.38 4.93 8.67
N PHE A 428 -4.57 4.74 9.24
CA PHE A 428 -4.73 4.06 10.54
C PHE A 428 -4.86 2.55 10.44
N LYS A 429 -3.78 1.81 10.67
CA LYS A 429 -3.87 0.35 10.81
C LYS A 429 -4.12 -0.03 12.27
N HIS A 430 -5.30 -0.54 12.62
CA HIS A 430 -5.60 -0.96 13.99
C HIS A 430 -4.77 -2.21 14.38
N SER A 431 -3.72 -2.01 15.17
CA SER A 431 -2.85 -3.07 15.68
C SER A 431 -3.01 -3.16 17.20
N PRO A 432 -3.45 -4.31 17.75
CA PRO A 432 -3.63 -4.49 19.19
C PRO A 432 -2.36 -4.11 19.97
N LYS A 433 -2.53 -3.38 21.08
CA LYS A 433 -1.45 -2.88 21.95
C LYS A 433 -0.42 -1.95 21.26
N ARG A 434 -0.76 -1.38 20.09
CA ARG A 434 0.11 -0.45 19.34
C ARG A 434 -0.68 0.79 18.92
N SER A 435 -0.89 1.00 17.63
CA SER A 435 -1.71 2.08 17.07
C SER A 435 -3.14 2.13 17.63
N ALA A 436 -3.68 1.02 18.13
CA ALA A 436 -4.96 1.00 18.84
C ALA A 436 -4.97 1.92 20.08
N LEU A 437 -3.83 2.07 20.77
CA LEU A 437 -3.70 2.95 21.94
C LEU A 437 -3.80 4.43 21.55
N VAL A 438 -3.17 4.80 20.44
CA VAL A 438 -3.28 6.16 19.88
C VAL A 438 -4.71 6.42 19.41
N TRP A 439 -5.35 5.42 18.80
CA TRP A 439 -6.73 5.54 18.36
C TRP A 439 -7.69 5.75 19.53
N ASP A 440 -7.49 5.08 20.66
CA ASP A 440 -8.28 5.29 21.89
C ASP A 440 -8.26 6.75 22.37
N LEU A 441 -7.14 7.47 22.21
CA LEU A 441 -7.08 8.91 22.50
C LEU A 441 -7.96 9.74 21.53
N VAL A 442 -8.04 9.34 20.26
CA VAL A 442 -8.94 9.96 19.27
C VAL A 442 -10.40 9.72 19.67
N LEU A 443 -10.73 8.48 20.07
CA LEU A 443 -12.08 8.12 20.56
C LEU A 443 -12.51 8.99 21.74
N LYS A 444 -11.58 9.22 22.68
CA LYS A 444 -11.80 10.05 23.88
C LYS A 444 -11.76 11.55 23.59
N LYS A 445 -11.61 11.97 22.33
CA LYS A 445 -11.46 13.38 21.90
C LYS A 445 -10.30 14.11 22.59
N GLN A 446 -9.28 13.37 23.02
CA GLN A 446 -8.08 13.92 23.65
C GLN A 446 -7.08 14.42 22.60
N ILE A 447 -7.05 13.78 21.42
CA ILE A 447 -6.24 14.19 20.28
C ILE A 447 -7.05 14.13 18.98
N THR A 448 -6.60 14.86 17.98
CA THR A 448 -7.15 14.85 16.62
C THR A 448 -6.60 13.67 15.79
N PRO A 449 -7.31 13.24 14.73
CA PRO A 449 -6.81 12.23 13.78
C PRO A 449 -5.47 12.62 13.13
N ALA A 450 -5.26 13.91 12.84
CA ALA A 450 -3.98 14.39 12.34
C ALA A 450 -2.85 14.18 13.38
N GLN A 451 -3.08 14.53 14.64
CA GLN A 451 -2.12 14.23 15.73
C GLN A 451 -1.86 12.73 15.87
N ALA A 452 -2.89 11.89 15.73
CA ALA A 452 -2.73 10.44 15.80
C ALA A 452 -1.87 9.86 14.66
N VAL A 453 -2.04 10.30 13.42
CA VAL A 453 -1.16 9.89 12.30
C VAL A 453 0.27 10.40 12.52
N PHE A 454 0.42 11.61 13.06
CA PHE A 454 1.73 12.12 13.47
C PHE A 454 2.36 11.22 14.55
N PHE A 455 1.62 10.80 15.59
CA PHE A 455 2.14 9.90 16.63
C PHE A 455 2.57 8.56 16.05
N ILE A 456 1.75 7.94 15.20
CA ILE A 456 2.10 6.66 14.53
C ILE A 456 3.38 6.80 13.70
N THR A 457 3.56 7.93 13.03
CA THR A 457 4.76 8.22 12.23
C THR A 457 5.97 8.51 13.13
N ALA A 458 5.77 9.26 14.22
CA ALA A 458 6.77 9.57 15.22
C ALA A 458 7.27 8.31 15.95
N VAL A 459 6.41 7.32 16.19
CA VAL A 459 6.83 6.01 16.72
C VAL A 459 7.85 5.34 15.80
N LYS A 460 7.57 5.28 14.48
CA LYS A 460 8.50 4.70 13.50
C LYS A 460 9.80 5.49 13.42
N PHE A 461 9.72 6.82 13.51
CA PHE A 461 10.89 7.70 13.59
C PHE A 461 11.73 7.38 14.83
N VAL A 462 11.14 7.42 16.03
CA VAL A 462 11.85 7.19 17.28
C VAL A 462 12.44 5.78 17.30
N PHE A 463 11.68 4.75 16.95
CA PHE A 463 12.20 3.38 16.90
C PHE A 463 13.47 3.25 16.05
N THR A 464 13.53 4.00 14.95
CA THR A 464 14.65 3.98 14.00
C THR A 464 15.83 4.83 14.47
N PHE A 465 15.57 6.06 14.89
CA PHE A 465 16.60 7.06 15.19
C PHE A 465 16.96 7.16 16.67
N PHE A 466 16.31 6.39 17.55
CA PHE A 466 16.70 6.30 18.96
C PHE A 466 18.17 5.88 19.03
N PRO A 467 19.02 6.63 19.75
CA PRO A 467 20.44 6.29 19.87
C PRO A 467 20.53 5.02 20.69
N LYS A 468 20.79 3.91 20.00
CA LYS A 468 20.92 2.60 20.63
C LYS A 468 22.25 2.56 21.37
N GLU A 469 23.27 3.23 20.84
CA GLU A 469 24.65 3.14 21.26
C GLU A 469 24.90 3.98 22.52
N THR A 470 25.41 3.35 23.58
CA THR A 470 25.83 4.05 24.78
C THR A 470 27.31 4.41 24.69
N ALA A 471 27.75 5.42 25.44
CA ALA A 471 29.16 5.82 25.47
C ALA A 471 30.06 4.66 25.95
N GLU A 472 29.55 3.84 26.87
CA GLU A 472 30.20 2.64 27.38
C GLU A 472 30.37 1.58 26.29
N TYR A 473 29.33 1.33 25.48
CA TYR A 473 29.43 0.43 24.32
C TYR A 473 30.47 0.93 23.32
N LEU A 474 30.47 2.22 22.96
CA LEU A 474 31.44 2.77 22.02
C LEU A 474 32.88 2.65 22.53
N THR A 475 33.09 2.85 23.83
CA THR A 475 34.40 2.67 24.48
C THR A 475 34.84 1.20 24.42
N LEU A 476 33.94 0.26 24.73
CA LEU A 476 34.22 -1.17 24.65
C LEU A 476 34.41 -1.66 23.20
N ALA A 477 33.67 -1.10 22.25
CA ALA A 477 33.78 -1.42 20.83
C ALA A 477 35.12 -0.96 20.24
N GLU A 478 35.62 0.20 20.68
CA GLU A 478 36.96 0.66 20.29
C GLU A 478 38.06 -0.19 20.96
N PHE A 479 37.88 -0.57 22.24
CA PHE A 479 38.81 -1.46 22.94
C PHE A 479 38.88 -2.86 22.29
N THR A 480 37.76 -3.37 21.81
CA THR A 480 37.67 -4.69 21.14
C THR A 480 37.96 -4.64 19.65
N LYS A 481 38.23 -3.46 19.06
CA LYS A 481 38.44 -3.27 17.61
C LYS A 481 39.55 -4.13 17.02
N ALA A 482 40.61 -4.41 17.79
CA ALA A 482 41.72 -5.26 17.37
C ALA A 482 41.37 -6.78 17.40
N ASN A 483 40.29 -7.16 18.07
CA ASN A 483 39.84 -8.55 18.20
C ASN A 483 38.41 -8.71 17.66
N ALA A 484 38.32 -9.10 16.39
CA ALA A 484 37.06 -9.22 15.66
C ALA A 484 36.05 -10.18 16.33
N GLU A 485 36.51 -11.23 17.02
CA GLU A 485 35.62 -12.18 17.70
C GLU A 485 35.00 -11.57 18.96
N MET A 486 35.79 -10.90 19.79
CA MET A 486 35.29 -10.19 20.98
C MET A 486 34.38 -9.04 20.59
N LYS A 487 34.74 -8.29 19.55
CA LYS A 487 33.91 -7.22 19.01
C LYS A 487 32.56 -7.76 18.57
N ARG A 488 32.52 -8.85 17.79
CA ARG A 488 31.26 -9.47 17.38
C ARG A 488 30.40 -9.90 18.57
N LYS A 489 30.99 -10.53 19.60
CA LYS A 489 30.25 -10.92 20.82
C LYS A 489 29.70 -9.71 21.59
N LEU A 490 30.45 -8.61 21.63
CA LEU A 490 30.00 -7.35 22.24
C LEU A 490 28.85 -6.74 21.43
N ASP A 491 28.98 -6.69 20.11
CA ASP A 491 27.95 -6.20 19.19
C ASP A 491 26.66 -7.04 19.33
N ASP A 492 26.78 -8.38 19.38
CA ASP A 492 25.66 -9.31 19.58
C ASP A 492 24.97 -9.09 20.94
N LEU A 493 25.75 -8.96 22.03
CA LEU A 493 25.23 -8.70 23.37
C LEU A 493 24.51 -7.35 23.43
N PHE A 494 25.11 -6.33 22.85
CA PHE A 494 24.56 -4.99 22.81
C PHE A 494 23.25 -4.95 21.99
N LEU A 495 23.22 -5.61 20.82
CA LEU A 495 22.01 -5.74 20.01
C LEU A 495 20.89 -6.45 20.78
N GLN A 496 21.20 -7.55 21.49
CA GLN A 496 20.22 -8.26 22.32
C GLN A 496 19.69 -7.40 23.49
N THR A 497 20.57 -6.62 24.11
CA THR A 497 20.19 -5.77 25.26
C THR A 497 19.32 -4.60 24.80
N MET A 498 19.65 -3.98 23.66
CA MET A 498 18.91 -2.86 23.09
C MET A 498 17.60 -3.27 22.43
N SER A 499 17.56 -4.43 21.75
CA SER A 499 16.32 -4.97 21.17
C SER A 499 15.27 -5.26 22.24
N ASN A 500 15.69 -5.53 23.47
CA ASN A 500 14.80 -5.74 24.60
C ASN A 500 14.40 -4.42 25.30
N ALA A 501 15.17 -3.35 25.13
CA ALA A 501 14.94 -2.08 25.84
C ALA A 501 13.96 -1.14 25.10
N ILE A 502 14.04 -1.08 23.77
CA ILE A 502 13.24 -0.20 22.90
C ILE A 502 12.42 -1.05 21.93
N THR A 503 11.11 -1.11 22.15
CA THR A 503 10.13 -1.78 21.30
C THR A 503 9.09 -0.79 20.79
N PHE A 504 8.36 -1.15 19.73
CA PHE A 504 7.24 -0.35 19.24
C PHE A 504 6.21 -0.09 20.34
N GLU A 505 5.84 -1.14 21.08
CA GLU A 505 4.87 -1.08 22.18
C GLU A 505 5.28 -0.04 23.21
N ARG A 506 6.55 -0.04 23.64
CA ARG A 506 7.03 0.91 24.67
C ARG A 506 6.98 2.35 24.21
N ILE A 507 7.32 2.61 22.94
CA ILE A 507 7.28 3.97 22.37
C ILE A 507 5.82 4.43 22.24
N TYR A 508 4.91 3.55 21.80
CA TYR A 508 3.47 3.83 21.81
C TYR A 508 2.98 4.20 23.21
N ASP A 509 3.29 3.36 24.21
CA ASP A 509 2.89 3.59 25.61
C ASP A 509 3.42 4.93 26.12
N THR A 510 4.66 5.28 25.79
CA THR A 510 5.28 6.56 26.20
C THR A 510 4.57 7.76 25.57
N LEU A 511 4.35 7.74 24.25
CA LEU A 511 3.67 8.85 23.56
C LEU A 511 2.20 9.00 23.99
N VAL A 512 1.52 7.89 24.28
CA VAL A 512 0.13 7.90 24.74
C VAL A 512 0.02 8.38 26.19
N SER A 513 0.92 7.94 27.07
CA SER A 513 0.92 8.35 28.48
C SER A 513 1.25 9.84 28.65
N HIS A 514 2.07 10.39 27.74
CA HIS A 514 2.50 11.79 27.73
C HIS A 514 1.94 12.55 26.51
N TYR A 515 0.70 12.25 26.11
CA TYR A 515 0.13 12.77 24.86
C TYR A 515 0.07 14.30 24.81
N GLU A 516 -0.07 14.98 25.95
CA GLU A 516 -0.09 16.45 26.01
C GLU A 516 1.22 17.06 25.52
N LEU A 517 2.36 16.47 25.92
CA LEU A 517 3.68 16.88 25.42
C LEU A 517 3.84 16.54 23.93
N ALA A 518 3.37 15.36 23.51
CA ALA A 518 3.42 14.94 22.11
C ALA A 518 2.54 15.82 21.19
N CYS A 519 1.42 16.37 21.69
CA CYS A 519 0.60 17.35 20.98
C CYS A 519 1.35 18.66 20.72
N LEU A 520 2.18 19.12 21.67
CA LEU A 520 3.03 20.30 21.47
C LEU A 520 4.10 20.03 20.39
N MET A 521 4.63 18.82 20.32
CA MET A 521 5.54 18.42 19.24
C MET A 521 4.85 18.46 17.87
N TYR A 522 3.56 18.06 17.80
CA TYR A 522 2.77 18.16 16.59
C TYR A 522 2.55 19.62 16.17
N ASP A 523 2.34 20.53 17.13
CA ASP A 523 2.16 21.96 16.81
C ASP A 523 3.43 22.56 16.20
N ASP A 524 4.61 22.21 16.73
CA ASP A 524 5.89 22.60 16.14
C ASP A 524 6.10 21.96 14.75
N PHE A 525 5.80 20.67 14.62
CA PHE A 525 5.83 19.96 13.35
C PHE A 525 4.94 20.65 12.30
N LYS A 526 3.71 21.03 12.69
CA LYS A 526 2.75 21.68 11.81
C LYS A 526 3.25 23.04 11.32
N LYS A 527 3.84 23.87 12.20
CA LYS A 527 4.43 25.15 11.82
C LYS A 527 5.53 24.97 10.79
N VAL A 528 6.47 24.06 11.05
CA VAL A 528 7.58 23.75 10.13
C VAL A 528 7.05 23.18 8.81
N ALA A 529 6.17 22.18 8.86
CA ALA A 529 5.63 21.52 7.67
C ALA A 529 4.79 22.44 6.76
N LYS A 530 4.26 23.55 7.30
CA LYS A 530 3.52 24.58 6.55
C LYS A 530 4.38 25.77 6.14
N GLY A 531 5.65 25.81 6.54
CA GLY A 531 6.54 26.94 6.26
C GLY A 531 6.29 28.17 7.12
N GLU A 532 5.62 28.02 8.26
CA GLU A 532 5.40 29.11 9.22
C GLU A 532 6.69 29.46 9.99
N CYS A 533 7.64 28.52 10.09
CA CYS A 533 8.97 28.73 10.64
C CYS A 533 9.99 27.74 10.06
N GLU A 534 11.28 28.06 10.20
CA GLU A 534 12.39 27.14 9.88
C GLU A 534 12.41 25.92 10.81
N PRO A 535 12.96 24.77 10.38
CA PRO A 535 13.14 23.59 11.22
C PRO A 535 14.01 23.88 12.46
N PHE A 536 13.59 23.44 13.64
CA PHE A 536 14.28 23.72 14.90
C PHE A 536 14.10 22.61 15.95
N TYR A 537 15.08 22.51 16.86
CA TYR A 537 14.96 21.69 18.06
C TYR A 537 14.38 22.53 19.20
N ASN A 538 13.22 22.13 19.73
CA ASN A 538 12.56 22.88 20.81
C ASN A 538 13.21 22.58 22.17
N ALA A 539 14.23 23.37 22.53
CA ALA A 539 14.94 23.24 23.80
C ALA A 539 14.03 23.44 25.02
N ALA A 540 13.10 24.40 24.97
CA ALA A 540 12.17 24.65 26.07
C ALA A 540 11.23 23.45 26.33
N LEU A 541 10.76 22.79 25.27
CA LEU A 541 9.98 21.57 25.41
C LEU A 541 10.84 20.39 25.89
N ALA A 542 12.12 20.33 25.52
CA ALA A 542 13.06 19.34 26.04
C ALA A 542 13.29 19.50 27.56
N ASP A 543 13.47 20.73 28.04
CA ASP A 543 13.62 21.02 29.47
C ASP A 543 12.34 20.64 30.24
N ARG A 544 11.17 20.99 29.68
CA ARG A 544 9.88 20.61 30.25
C ARG A 544 9.66 19.09 30.32
N ILE A 545 10.15 18.33 29.34
CA ILE A 545 10.15 16.86 29.39
C ILE A 545 11.02 16.36 30.55
N ASP A 546 12.18 16.96 30.80
CA ASP A 546 13.06 16.56 31.90
C ASP A 546 12.45 16.87 33.28
N ASP A 547 11.62 17.91 33.38
CA ASP A 547 10.90 18.28 34.60
C ASP A 547 9.65 17.41 34.86
N GLU A 548 8.86 17.10 33.82
CA GLU A 548 7.55 16.42 33.96
C GLU A 548 7.65 14.88 33.88
N VAL A 549 8.67 14.32 33.23
CA VAL A 549 8.75 12.87 32.94
C VAL A 549 9.75 12.17 33.87
N ALA A 550 9.23 11.51 34.91
CA ALA A 550 10.04 10.87 35.94
C ALA A 550 10.98 9.75 35.40
N HIS A 551 10.53 8.98 34.40
CA HIS A 551 11.32 7.85 33.90
C HIS A 551 12.29 8.29 32.80
N ARG A 552 13.60 8.21 33.07
CA ARG A 552 14.67 8.68 32.16
C ARG A 552 14.59 8.13 30.73
N LEU A 553 14.17 6.87 30.55
CA LEU A 553 14.04 6.29 29.22
C LEU A 553 12.88 6.91 28.43
N GLU A 554 11.77 7.21 29.11
CA GLU A 554 10.58 7.83 28.49
C GLU A 554 10.90 9.27 28.07
N ALA A 555 11.58 10.02 28.95
CA ALA A 555 12.10 11.34 28.64
C ALA A 555 13.03 11.30 27.41
N LYS A 556 13.91 10.30 27.31
CA LYS A 556 14.80 10.12 26.15
C LYS A 556 14.04 9.75 24.87
N ILE A 557 12.98 8.95 24.97
CA ILE A 557 12.06 8.63 23.84
C ILE A 557 11.42 9.92 23.32
N LEU A 558 10.86 10.74 24.20
CA LEU A 558 10.22 12.01 23.85
C LEU A 558 11.21 13.02 23.26
N LYS A 559 12.41 13.16 23.84
CA LYS A 559 13.46 14.02 23.29
C LYS A 559 13.98 13.55 21.92
N THR A 560 13.97 12.23 21.67
CA THR A 560 14.27 11.70 20.33
C THR A 560 13.19 12.14 19.33
N ALA A 561 11.92 12.18 19.71
CA ALA A 561 10.83 12.63 18.84
C ALA A 561 10.97 14.11 18.44
N LEU A 562 11.55 14.97 19.29
CA LEU A 562 11.83 16.38 18.96
C LEU A 562 12.77 16.55 17.75
N LYS A 563 13.66 15.58 17.51
CA LYS A 563 14.57 15.61 16.35
C LYS A 563 13.82 15.51 15.03
N LEU A 564 12.59 14.98 15.02
CA LEU A 564 11.75 14.90 13.83
C LEU A 564 11.54 16.29 13.23
N THR A 565 11.09 17.24 14.04
CA THR A 565 10.83 18.62 13.61
C THR A 565 12.13 19.36 13.30
N ALA A 566 13.20 19.10 14.06
CA ALA A 566 14.49 19.78 13.90
C ALA A 566 15.15 19.54 12.53
N HIS A 567 14.95 18.35 11.94
CA HIS A 567 15.58 17.97 10.68
C HIS A 567 14.59 17.91 9.49
N LEU A 568 13.30 18.20 9.70
CA LEU A 568 12.28 18.10 8.66
C LEU A 568 12.48 19.19 7.60
N ARG A 569 12.54 18.81 6.32
CA ARG A 569 12.67 19.76 5.20
C ARG A 569 11.44 19.81 4.29
N MET A 570 10.67 18.75 4.23
CA MET A 570 9.38 18.72 3.53
C MET A 570 8.57 17.48 3.94
N THR A 571 7.25 17.57 3.81
CA THR A 571 6.36 16.42 4.00
C THR A 571 5.06 16.60 3.22
N ASN A 572 4.48 15.49 2.76
CA ASN A 572 3.17 15.47 2.12
C ASN A 572 2.00 15.35 3.12
N PHE A 573 2.26 15.47 4.42
CA PHE A 573 1.27 15.34 5.49
C PHE A 573 0.05 16.26 5.31
N PHE A 574 0.28 17.51 4.86
CA PHE A 574 -0.77 18.53 4.68
C PHE A 574 -1.15 18.76 3.20
N LYS A 575 -0.91 17.77 2.33
CA LYS A 575 -1.31 17.84 0.93
C LYS A 575 -2.81 18.15 0.77
N SER A 576 -3.16 18.88 -0.28
CA SER A 576 -4.53 19.33 -0.55
C SER A 576 -5.54 18.19 -0.80
N GLY A 577 -5.06 17.02 -1.24
CA GLY A 577 -5.80 15.76 -1.33
C GLY A 577 -5.18 14.67 -0.44
N THR A 578 -5.75 13.47 -0.46
CA THR A 578 -5.25 12.37 0.38
C THR A 578 -3.87 11.91 -0.09
N ALA A 579 -2.92 11.81 0.85
CA ALA A 579 -1.63 11.20 0.59
C ALA A 579 -1.77 9.68 0.47
N ALA A 580 -1.02 9.06 -0.44
CA ALA A 580 -0.98 7.61 -0.61
C ALA A 580 -0.31 6.91 0.59
N ALA A 581 0.79 7.52 1.01
CA ALA A 581 1.59 7.23 2.18
C ALA A 581 2.22 8.56 2.63
N ILE A 582 2.59 8.65 3.90
CA ILE A 582 3.22 9.84 4.46
C ILE A 582 4.73 9.78 4.20
N ALA A 583 5.25 10.73 3.44
CA ALA A 583 6.68 10.95 3.26
C ALA A 583 7.13 12.12 4.15
N MET A 584 8.20 11.90 4.91
CA MET A 584 8.93 12.94 5.62
C MET A 584 10.38 12.95 5.13
N ARG A 585 10.81 14.07 4.57
CA ARG A 585 12.17 14.26 4.07
C ARG A 585 12.97 15.01 5.12
N PHE A 586 14.01 14.38 5.62
CA PHE A 586 14.96 14.94 6.56
C PHE A 586 16.27 15.31 5.87
N ASP A 587 16.98 16.30 6.40
CA ASP A 587 18.40 16.47 6.06
C ASP A 587 19.29 15.42 6.74
N GLY A 588 20.51 15.26 6.23
CA GLY A 588 21.44 14.24 6.71
C GLY A 588 21.96 14.43 8.13
N SER A 589 21.93 15.66 8.67
CA SER A 589 22.46 15.94 10.01
C SER A 589 21.70 15.21 11.11
N LEU A 590 20.53 14.65 10.79
CA LEU A 590 19.79 13.72 11.65
C LEU A 590 20.64 12.55 12.18
N LEU A 591 21.69 12.16 11.45
CA LEU A 591 22.62 11.08 11.82
C LEU A 591 23.96 11.59 12.39
N GLU A 592 24.11 12.88 12.71
CA GLU A 592 25.38 13.43 13.19
C GLU A 592 25.83 12.91 14.55
N ASP A 593 24.88 12.63 15.44
CA ASP A 593 25.13 12.08 16.77
C ASP A 593 25.28 10.55 16.78
N ARG A 594 25.16 9.90 15.61
CA ARG A 594 25.37 8.45 15.48
C ARG A 594 26.85 8.11 15.27
N PRO A 595 27.30 6.92 15.67
CA PRO A 595 28.71 6.54 15.57
C PRO A 595 29.21 6.51 14.13
N ARG A 596 30.35 7.16 13.87
CA ARG A 596 31.00 7.16 12.54
C ARG A 596 31.51 5.80 12.09
N SER A 597 31.63 4.83 13.01
CA SER A 597 31.90 3.44 12.67
C SER A 597 30.74 2.76 11.93
N LEU A 598 29.49 3.18 12.19
CA LEU A 598 28.28 2.66 11.56
C LEU A 598 27.79 3.56 10.43
N PHE A 599 27.93 4.88 10.58
CA PHE A 599 27.55 5.90 9.60
C PHE A 599 28.75 6.79 9.23
N PRO A 600 29.69 6.28 8.40
CA PRO A 600 30.94 6.97 8.11
C PRO A 600 30.78 8.32 7.40
N VAL A 601 29.75 8.44 6.57
CA VAL A 601 29.45 9.65 5.78
C VAL A 601 28.03 10.11 6.06
N ILE A 602 27.84 11.41 6.30
CA ILE A 602 26.52 12.01 6.46
C ILE A 602 25.80 11.96 5.09
N PRO A 603 24.59 11.38 4.99
CA PRO A 603 23.84 11.38 3.74
C PRO A 603 23.41 12.81 3.37
N TYR A 604 23.08 13.05 2.10
CA TYR A 604 22.53 14.34 1.68
C TYR A 604 21.08 14.52 2.19
N GLY A 605 20.29 13.45 2.15
CA GLY A 605 18.91 13.46 2.58
C GLY A 605 18.39 12.07 2.89
N ILE A 606 17.38 12.01 3.77
CA ILE A 606 16.74 10.79 4.22
C ILE A 606 15.24 10.97 4.11
N TYR A 607 14.57 10.17 3.28
CA TYR A 607 13.13 10.04 3.31
C TYR A 607 12.74 8.89 4.23
N MET A 608 11.78 9.13 5.11
CA MET A 608 11.01 8.09 5.77
C MET A 608 9.61 8.06 5.18
N VAL A 609 9.20 6.92 4.62
CA VAL A 609 7.88 6.75 3.99
C VAL A 609 7.07 5.76 4.82
N THR A 610 5.91 6.19 5.28
CA THR A 610 5.00 5.43 6.13
C THR A 610 3.67 5.22 5.42
N GLY A 611 3.42 3.99 4.98
CA GLY A 611 2.13 3.54 4.48
C GLY A 611 1.34 2.76 5.53
N ARG A 612 0.12 2.34 5.16
CA ARG A 612 -0.73 1.50 6.02
C ARG A 612 -0.15 0.11 6.27
N GLY A 613 0.36 -0.53 5.21
CA GLY A 613 0.87 -1.91 5.25
C GLY A 613 2.40 -2.02 5.11
N PHE A 614 3.11 -0.89 5.18
CA PHE A 614 4.56 -0.88 5.07
C PHE A 614 5.14 0.39 5.70
N TYR A 615 6.45 0.37 5.96
CA TYR A 615 7.23 1.60 6.02
C TYR A 615 8.64 1.34 5.51
N GLY A 616 9.37 2.40 5.24
CA GLY A 616 10.71 2.27 4.70
C GLY A 616 11.41 3.59 4.48
N PHE A 617 12.56 3.52 3.83
CA PHE A 617 13.45 4.66 3.66
C PHE A 617 13.83 4.89 2.20
N HIS A 618 14.19 6.13 1.88
CA HIS A 618 15.00 6.46 0.71
C HIS A 618 16.19 7.31 1.15
N ILE A 619 17.40 6.76 1.13
CA ILE A 619 18.61 7.51 1.52
C ILE A 619 19.40 7.86 0.26
N ARG A 620 19.92 9.08 0.20
CA ARG A 620 20.71 9.62 -0.91
C ARG A 620 21.95 10.35 -0.39
N PHE A 621 23.06 10.26 -1.12
CA PHE A 621 24.33 10.90 -0.76
C PHE A 621 24.64 12.17 -1.55
N ARG A 622 23.86 12.50 -2.58
CA ARG A 622 24.03 13.72 -3.38
C ARG A 622 22.70 14.33 -3.78
N ASP A 623 22.76 15.52 -4.38
CA ASP A 623 21.58 16.22 -4.88
C ASP A 623 20.90 15.50 -6.06
N ILE A 624 21.71 14.89 -6.92
CA ILE A 624 21.21 13.98 -7.95
C ILE A 624 21.67 12.61 -7.54
N ALA A 625 20.74 11.68 -7.37
CA ALA A 625 21.07 10.34 -6.88
C ALA A 625 20.24 9.27 -7.58
N ARG A 626 20.88 8.11 -7.76
CA ARG A 626 20.29 6.93 -8.39
C ARG A 626 20.51 5.69 -7.53
N GLY A 627 19.46 4.90 -7.38
CA GLY A 627 19.45 3.81 -6.43
C GLY A 627 18.35 2.79 -6.66
N GLY A 628 18.66 1.51 -6.41
CA GLY A 628 17.66 0.45 -6.42
C GLY A 628 16.62 0.59 -5.29
N ILE A 629 15.38 0.18 -5.51
CA ILE A 629 14.37 0.03 -4.45
C ILE A 629 14.25 -1.45 -4.10
N ARG A 630 14.46 -1.82 -2.83
CA ARG A 630 14.32 -3.18 -2.32
C ARG A 630 13.00 -3.35 -1.58
N MET A 631 12.32 -4.47 -1.80
CA MET A 631 11.14 -4.84 -1.02
C MET A 631 11.46 -6.02 -0.09
N ILE A 632 11.36 -5.78 1.21
CA ILE A 632 11.77 -6.70 2.27
C ILE A 632 10.55 -7.45 2.78
N ARG A 633 10.60 -8.77 2.67
CA ARG A 633 9.55 -9.70 3.11
C ARG A 633 9.97 -10.38 4.41
N SER A 634 8.99 -10.67 5.26
CA SER A 634 9.18 -11.31 6.56
C SER A 634 8.25 -12.50 6.69
N ALA A 635 8.84 -13.71 6.76
CA ALA A 635 8.08 -14.96 6.86
C ALA A 635 7.50 -15.22 8.26
N SER A 636 8.00 -14.53 9.29
CA SER A 636 7.53 -14.67 10.68
C SER A 636 7.71 -13.37 11.46
N THR A 637 7.03 -13.27 12.60
CA THR A 637 7.14 -12.13 13.53
C THR A 637 8.58 -11.88 13.97
N GLN A 638 9.35 -12.94 14.23
CA GLN A 638 10.75 -12.82 14.63
C GLN A 638 11.59 -12.18 13.51
N VAL A 639 11.42 -12.65 12.27
CA VAL A 639 12.13 -12.10 11.10
C VAL A 639 11.73 -10.65 10.87
N TYR A 640 10.44 -10.30 11.01
CA TYR A 640 9.98 -8.92 10.88
C TYR A 640 10.62 -8.00 11.93
N SER A 641 10.67 -8.42 13.19
CA SER A 641 11.30 -7.62 14.26
C SER A 641 12.79 -7.40 14.00
N THR A 642 13.52 -8.41 13.50
CA THR A 642 14.92 -8.27 13.09
C THR A 642 15.05 -7.27 11.94
N ASN A 643 14.30 -7.46 10.85
CA ASN A 643 14.33 -6.58 9.68
C ASN A 643 13.99 -5.13 10.04
N ALA A 644 12.95 -4.92 10.86
CA ALA A 644 12.55 -3.60 11.34
C ALA A 644 13.66 -2.91 12.15
N SER A 645 14.38 -3.69 12.98
CA SER A 645 15.42 -3.17 13.86
C SER A 645 16.70 -2.77 13.13
N SER A 646 16.99 -3.35 11.97
CA SER A 646 18.17 -3.07 11.14
C SER A 646 17.86 -2.31 9.84
N LEU A 647 16.61 -1.85 9.66
CA LEU A 647 16.11 -1.34 8.38
C LEU A 647 16.88 -0.09 7.90
N LEU A 648 17.23 0.81 8.83
CA LEU A 648 17.99 2.03 8.52
C LEU A 648 19.42 1.69 8.14
N GLU A 649 20.07 0.83 8.93
CA GLU A 649 21.45 0.40 8.72
C GLU A 649 21.57 -0.35 7.39
N GLU A 650 20.63 -1.23 7.05
CA GLU A 650 20.59 -1.91 5.76
C GLU A 650 20.43 -0.91 4.60
N ASN A 651 19.44 0.00 4.67
CA ASN A 651 19.22 0.98 3.62
C ASN A 651 20.44 1.90 3.42
N TYR A 652 21.02 2.39 4.53
CA TYR A 652 22.21 3.24 4.52
C TYR A 652 23.41 2.52 3.89
N ASN A 653 23.70 1.29 4.31
CA ASN A 653 24.84 0.52 3.80
C ASN A 653 24.71 0.23 2.30
N LEU A 654 23.49 -0.09 1.83
CA LEU A 654 23.21 -0.27 0.42
C LEU A 654 23.37 1.05 -0.37
N ALA A 655 22.84 2.16 0.14
CA ALA A 655 22.97 3.47 -0.49
C ALA A 655 24.44 3.95 -0.53
N PHE A 656 25.19 3.72 0.54
CA PHE A 656 26.60 4.10 0.65
C PHE A 656 27.47 3.27 -0.29
N THR A 657 27.25 1.96 -0.34
CA THR A 657 27.92 1.07 -1.30
C THR A 657 27.62 1.53 -2.74
N GLN A 658 26.35 1.87 -3.03
CA GLN A 658 25.97 2.43 -4.32
C GLN A 658 26.67 3.78 -4.59
N HIS A 659 26.88 4.61 -3.57
CA HIS A 659 27.57 5.89 -3.72
C HIS A 659 29.05 5.73 -4.09
N LEU A 660 29.74 4.79 -3.46
CA LEU A 660 31.12 4.44 -3.79
C LEU A 660 31.23 3.83 -5.20
N LYS A 661 30.24 3.02 -5.59
CA LYS A 661 30.14 2.47 -6.94
C LYS A 661 29.87 3.55 -7.98
N ASN A 662 29.05 4.55 -7.66
CA ASN A 662 28.60 5.58 -8.60
C ASN A 662 29.63 6.69 -8.90
N LYS A 663 30.86 6.58 -8.39
CA LYS A 663 31.92 7.57 -8.59
C LYS A 663 32.16 7.95 -10.05
N THR A 664 31.82 7.11 -11.03
CA THR A 664 32.02 7.42 -12.45
C THR A 664 30.83 8.10 -13.12
N PHE A 665 29.72 8.34 -12.41
CA PHE A 665 28.46 8.82 -12.99
C PHE A 665 28.01 10.17 -12.42
N PRO A 666 27.17 10.93 -13.15
CA PRO A 666 26.59 12.18 -12.67
C PRO A 666 25.83 12.03 -11.34
N GLU A 667 25.14 10.90 -11.18
CA GLU A 667 24.29 10.62 -10.04
C GLU A 667 25.10 10.05 -8.87
N GLY A 668 24.91 10.60 -7.66
CA GLY A 668 25.35 9.96 -6.43
C GLY A 668 24.59 8.66 -6.13
N GLY A 669 24.98 7.98 -5.05
CA GLY A 669 24.29 6.77 -4.63
C GLY A 669 23.04 7.07 -3.84
N SER A 670 21.97 6.33 -4.13
CA SER A 670 20.81 6.23 -3.25
C SER A 670 20.34 4.78 -3.10
N LYS A 671 19.40 4.54 -2.18
CA LYS A 671 18.68 3.28 -2.07
C LYS A 671 17.30 3.48 -1.45
N GLY A 672 16.30 2.80 -1.98
CA GLY A 672 14.99 2.65 -1.36
C GLY A 672 14.85 1.30 -0.67
N THR A 673 14.19 1.25 0.48
CA THR A 673 13.73 0.00 1.11
C THR A 673 12.25 0.14 1.47
N ILE A 674 11.49 -0.94 1.27
CA ILE A 674 10.07 -1.05 1.64
C ILE A 674 9.95 -2.31 2.51
N LEU A 675 9.76 -2.14 3.82
CA LEU A 675 9.48 -3.25 4.72
C LEU A 675 7.97 -3.48 4.78
N LEU A 676 7.53 -4.61 4.24
CA LEU A 676 6.11 -5.01 4.29
C LEU A 676 5.74 -5.48 5.69
N ASP A 677 4.58 -5.07 6.17
CA ASP A 677 4.02 -5.55 7.43
C ASP A 677 3.67 -7.04 7.34
N LEU A 678 3.66 -7.74 8.49
CA LEU A 678 3.41 -9.19 8.56
C LEU A 678 2.14 -9.69 7.85
N GLY A 679 1.08 -8.88 7.84
CA GLY A 679 -0.18 -9.22 7.17
C GLY A 679 -0.19 -8.98 5.66
N ASP A 680 0.87 -8.37 5.10
CA ASP A 680 0.87 -7.74 3.79
C ASP A 680 2.02 -8.27 2.89
N GLN A 681 2.35 -9.56 3.00
CA GLN A 681 3.57 -10.20 2.43
C GLN A 681 3.47 -10.67 0.96
N ASN A 682 2.31 -10.54 0.32
CA ASN A 682 2.10 -10.93 -1.08
C ASN A 682 2.62 -9.85 -2.03
N LEU A 683 3.59 -10.20 -2.90
CA LEU A 683 4.25 -9.25 -3.79
C LEU A 683 3.34 -8.75 -4.92
N GLU A 684 2.50 -9.62 -5.50
CA GLU A 684 1.68 -9.26 -6.66
C GLU A 684 0.49 -8.36 -6.29
N THR A 685 0.02 -8.44 -5.04
CA THR A 685 -1.08 -7.61 -4.52
C THR A 685 -0.56 -6.47 -3.64
N ASN A 686 -0.32 -6.72 -2.35
CA ASN A 686 0.02 -5.70 -1.36
C ASN A 686 1.42 -5.12 -1.58
N GLY A 687 2.35 -5.93 -2.11
CA GLY A 687 3.68 -5.47 -2.51
C GLY A 687 3.59 -4.44 -3.64
N ARG A 688 2.87 -4.77 -4.72
CA ARG A 688 2.59 -3.88 -5.85
C ARG A 688 1.94 -2.56 -5.39
N ASP A 689 0.92 -2.63 -4.53
CA ASP A 689 0.26 -1.46 -3.95
C ASP A 689 1.21 -0.63 -3.05
N SER A 690 2.01 -1.30 -2.22
CA SER A 690 3.01 -0.65 -1.38
C SER A 690 4.08 0.08 -2.20
N PHE A 691 4.52 -0.52 -3.31
CA PHE A 691 5.44 0.13 -4.25
C PHE A 691 4.80 1.38 -4.87
N ASN A 692 3.55 1.29 -5.34
CA ASN A 692 2.82 2.44 -5.90
C ASN A 692 2.69 3.58 -4.89
N LYS A 693 2.27 3.27 -3.66
CA LYS A 693 2.14 4.25 -2.56
C LYS A 693 3.49 4.86 -2.18
N TYR A 694 4.56 4.07 -2.20
CA TYR A 694 5.92 4.56 -1.96
C TYR A 694 6.36 5.56 -3.05
N ILE A 695 6.16 5.21 -4.33
CA ILE A 695 6.47 6.11 -5.46
C ILE A 695 5.62 7.38 -5.40
N ASP A 696 4.31 7.27 -5.14
CA ASP A 696 3.42 8.43 -5.01
C ASP A 696 3.84 9.39 -3.91
N ALA A 697 4.29 8.86 -2.76
CA ALA A 697 4.73 9.67 -1.63
C ALA A 697 6.04 10.41 -1.92
N LEU A 698 6.98 9.77 -2.63
CA LEU A 698 8.19 10.45 -3.11
C LEU A 698 7.87 11.49 -4.18
N LEU A 699 7.00 11.17 -5.13
CA LEU A 699 6.53 12.10 -6.16
C LEU A 699 5.82 13.31 -5.55
N ASP A 700 5.06 13.13 -4.46
CA ASP A 700 4.44 14.25 -3.75
C ASP A 700 5.48 15.27 -3.26
N CYS A 701 6.62 14.77 -2.76
CA CYS A 701 7.75 15.57 -2.31
C CYS A 701 8.60 16.16 -3.44
N MET A 702 8.73 15.45 -4.57
CA MET A 702 9.51 15.90 -5.74
C MET A 702 8.75 16.93 -6.58
N MET A 703 7.43 17.03 -6.44
CA MET A 703 6.58 17.96 -7.19
C MET A 703 5.82 18.91 -6.25
N PRO A 704 6.49 19.64 -5.35
CA PRO A 704 5.84 20.32 -4.24
C PRO A 704 4.85 21.40 -4.70
N GLN A 705 5.15 22.10 -5.80
CA GLN A 705 4.24 23.09 -6.37
C GLN A 705 2.93 22.48 -6.90
N GLN A 706 3.00 21.28 -7.49
CA GLN A 706 1.82 20.60 -8.03
C GLN A 706 0.97 19.96 -6.93
N THR A 707 1.60 19.53 -5.83
CA THR A 707 0.92 18.90 -4.70
C THR A 707 0.47 19.89 -3.63
N GLY A 708 0.91 21.14 -3.72
CA GLY A 708 0.57 22.21 -2.78
C GLY A 708 1.23 22.03 -1.40
N ILE A 709 2.35 21.30 -1.33
CA ILE A 709 3.10 21.13 -0.09
C ILE A 709 4.19 22.20 0.02
N PHE A 710 4.55 22.55 1.25
CA PHE A 710 5.66 23.46 1.50
C PHE A 710 7.01 22.72 1.46
N SER A 711 8.05 23.39 0.95
CA SER A 711 9.40 22.87 0.84
C SER A 711 10.40 23.88 1.40
N HIS A 712 11.21 23.45 2.38
CA HIS A 712 12.38 24.20 2.88
C HIS A 712 13.60 24.04 1.97
N LEU A 713 13.47 23.32 0.85
CA LEU A 713 14.54 23.14 -0.12
C LEU A 713 14.58 24.26 -1.16
N PRO A 714 15.78 24.71 -1.57
CA PRO A 714 15.93 25.79 -2.53
C PRO A 714 15.50 25.40 -3.95
N THR A 715 15.60 24.12 -4.29
CA THR A 715 15.27 23.57 -5.61
C THR A 715 14.47 22.28 -5.48
N PRO A 716 13.60 21.95 -6.47
CA PRO A 716 12.95 20.65 -6.53
C PRO A 716 13.97 19.52 -6.64
N GLU A 717 13.72 18.42 -5.92
CA GLU A 717 14.61 17.26 -5.97
C GLU A 717 14.39 16.42 -7.25
N ILE A 718 15.49 15.83 -7.74
CA ILE A 718 15.48 14.87 -8.85
C ILE A 718 16.05 13.55 -8.34
N LEU A 719 15.26 12.49 -8.48
CA LEU A 719 15.60 11.13 -8.04
C LEU A 719 15.37 10.14 -9.17
N PHE A 720 16.24 9.13 -9.22
CA PHE A 720 16.15 8.04 -10.17
C PHE A 720 16.18 6.69 -9.45
N PHE A 721 15.26 5.81 -9.82
CA PHE A 721 15.06 4.53 -9.17
C PHE A 721 15.49 3.39 -10.08
N GLY A 722 16.11 2.37 -9.51
CA GLY A 722 16.40 1.12 -10.20
C GLY A 722 15.70 -0.05 -9.51
N PRO A 723 15.73 -1.24 -10.13
CA PRO A 723 15.28 -2.45 -9.48
C PRO A 723 16.29 -2.94 -8.43
N ASP A 724 15.79 -3.65 -7.45
CA ASP A 724 16.56 -4.51 -6.55
C ASP A 724 15.70 -5.75 -6.22
N GLU A 725 16.06 -6.48 -5.16
CA GLU A 725 15.34 -7.65 -4.70
C GLU A 725 13.83 -7.35 -4.55
N ASN A 726 13.02 -8.21 -5.18
CA ASN A 726 11.55 -8.16 -5.21
C ASN A 726 10.92 -6.92 -5.88
N THR A 727 11.64 -6.14 -6.71
CA THR A 727 11.05 -4.96 -7.39
C THR A 727 11.29 -4.88 -8.90
N ALA A 728 12.04 -5.81 -9.50
CA ALA A 728 12.35 -5.79 -10.94
C ALA A 728 11.10 -5.66 -11.84
N GLY A 729 10.02 -6.38 -11.53
CA GLY A 729 8.76 -6.32 -12.28
C GLY A 729 7.96 -5.02 -12.12
N PHE A 730 8.37 -4.10 -11.23
CA PHE A 730 7.61 -2.88 -10.92
C PHE A 730 8.18 -1.60 -11.57
N MET A 731 9.29 -1.68 -12.31
CA MET A 731 9.95 -0.50 -12.86
C MET A 731 9.10 0.22 -13.93
N ASP A 732 8.44 -0.54 -14.80
CA ASP A 732 7.50 0.02 -15.79
C ASP A 732 6.32 0.70 -15.10
N MET A 733 5.79 0.06 -14.05
CA MET A 733 4.69 0.59 -13.25
C MET A 733 5.07 1.93 -12.60
N GLY A 734 6.27 2.04 -12.03
CA GLY A 734 6.76 3.30 -11.48
C GLY A 734 6.85 4.43 -12.51
N ALA A 735 7.31 4.15 -13.74
CA ALA A 735 7.37 5.14 -14.81
C ALA A 735 5.96 5.57 -15.29
N TYR A 736 5.07 4.61 -15.55
CA TYR A 736 3.69 4.93 -15.94
C TYR A 736 2.94 5.68 -14.83
N ARG A 737 3.21 5.36 -13.56
CA ARG A 737 2.67 6.08 -12.42
C ARG A 737 3.09 7.55 -12.44
N ALA A 738 4.38 7.81 -12.65
CA ALA A 738 4.90 9.17 -12.78
C ALA A 738 4.29 9.92 -13.98
N LYS A 739 4.06 9.22 -15.11
CA LYS A 739 3.35 9.77 -16.27
C LYS A 739 1.93 10.19 -15.91
N ALA A 740 1.17 9.32 -15.25
CA ALA A 740 -0.20 9.58 -14.83
C ALA A 740 -0.30 10.76 -13.84
N ARG A 741 0.74 10.95 -13.04
CA ARG A 741 0.88 12.07 -12.10
C ARG A 741 1.38 13.38 -12.75
N GLY A 742 1.74 13.37 -14.02
CA GLY A 742 2.22 14.55 -14.75
C GLY A 742 3.67 14.92 -14.44
N TYR A 743 4.50 13.99 -13.96
CA TYR A 743 5.92 14.25 -13.73
C TYR A 743 6.65 14.41 -15.07
N LEU A 744 7.38 15.52 -15.23
CA LEU A 744 8.03 15.88 -16.50
C LEU A 744 9.03 14.80 -16.97
N TYR A 745 9.84 14.27 -16.05
CA TYR A 745 10.90 13.30 -16.34
C TYR A 745 10.46 11.85 -16.10
N TRP A 746 9.19 11.52 -16.33
CA TRP A 746 8.60 10.23 -15.96
C TRP A 746 9.31 9.00 -16.58
N LYS A 747 9.84 9.10 -17.80
CA LYS A 747 10.61 8.00 -18.43
C LYS A 747 11.96 7.78 -17.75
N ALA A 748 12.57 8.84 -17.23
CA ALA A 748 13.85 8.79 -16.53
C ALA A 748 13.70 8.35 -15.07
N LEU A 749 12.50 8.49 -14.46
CA LEU A 749 12.27 8.21 -13.04
C LEU A 749 12.71 6.80 -12.64
N THR A 750 12.41 5.78 -13.45
CA THR A 750 12.85 4.40 -13.21
C THR A 750 13.79 3.93 -14.31
N THR A 751 14.71 3.03 -13.97
CA THR A 751 15.68 2.39 -14.86
C THR A 751 15.53 0.88 -14.84
N GLY A 752 16.10 0.16 -15.81
CA GLY A 752 15.88 -1.28 -15.92
C GLY A 752 14.43 -1.61 -16.32
N LYS A 753 13.82 -0.69 -17.07
CA LYS A 753 12.47 -0.81 -17.63
C LYS A 753 12.45 -1.83 -18.76
N SER A 754 11.26 -2.25 -19.19
CA SER A 754 11.12 -3.01 -20.41
C SER A 754 11.50 -2.18 -21.64
N THR A 755 11.80 -2.87 -22.74
CA THR A 755 12.08 -2.23 -24.03
C THR A 755 10.91 -1.42 -24.55
N LYS A 756 9.67 -1.65 -24.07
CA LYS A 756 8.48 -0.86 -24.42
C LYS A 756 8.56 0.59 -23.95
N LEU A 757 9.34 0.85 -22.90
CA LEU A 757 9.62 2.18 -22.37
C LEU A 757 11.03 2.68 -22.68
N GLY A 758 11.73 1.97 -23.58
CA GLY A 758 13.10 2.27 -23.98
C GLY A 758 14.16 1.88 -22.96
N GLY A 759 13.84 0.93 -22.08
CA GLY A 759 14.84 0.31 -21.23
C GLY A 759 15.83 -0.54 -22.04
N VAL A 760 17.02 -0.71 -21.47
CA VAL A 760 18.09 -1.53 -22.06
C VAL A 760 18.27 -2.80 -21.22
N PRO A 761 17.81 -3.97 -21.68
CA PRO A 761 17.89 -5.22 -20.90
C PRO A 761 19.35 -5.59 -20.62
N HIS A 762 19.76 -5.47 -19.36
CA HIS A 762 21.14 -5.71 -18.94
C HIS A 762 21.58 -7.16 -19.18
N ASP A 763 20.64 -8.09 -19.02
CA ASP A 763 20.82 -9.53 -19.18
C ASP A 763 21.01 -9.94 -20.63
N ARG A 764 20.24 -9.36 -21.56
CA ARG A 764 20.34 -9.63 -22.99
C ARG A 764 21.67 -9.20 -23.59
N TYR A 765 22.18 -8.04 -23.13
CA TYR A 765 23.41 -7.44 -23.68
C TYR A 765 24.64 -7.68 -22.81
N GLY A 766 24.50 -8.37 -21.67
CA GLY A 766 25.57 -8.64 -20.73
C GLY A 766 26.25 -7.36 -20.23
N MET A 767 25.48 -6.33 -19.88
CA MET A 767 26.03 -5.00 -19.57
C MET A 767 27.05 -5.06 -18.44
N THR A 768 26.69 -5.72 -17.34
CA THR A 768 27.59 -5.93 -16.19
C THR A 768 28.78 -6.79 -16.56
N THR A 769 28.56 -7.89 -17.29
CA THR A 769 29.60 -8.83 -17.67
C THR A 769 30.64 -8.22 -18.60
N ASN A 770 30.25 -7.36 -19.54
CA ASN A 770 31.20 -6.64 -20.40
C ASN A 770 32.19 -5.77 -19.60
N SER A 771 31.76 -5.22 -18.45
CA SER A 771 32.64 -4.50 -17.53
C SER A 771 33.62 -5.44 -16.82
N VAL A 772 33.11 -6.54 -16.25
CA VAL A 772 33.92 -7.54 -15.53
C VAL A 772 34.95 -8.16 -16.47
N HIS A 773 34.52 -8.57 -17.65
CA HIS A 773 35.37 -9.24 -18.62
C HIS A 773 36.39 -8.28 -19.24
N GLN A 774 36.09 -6.98 -19.36
CA GLN A 774 37.11 -6.00 -19.79
C GLN A 774 38.29 -5.95 -18.79
N TYR A 775 38.04 -6.04 -17.48
CA TYR A 775 39.11 -6.17 -16.49
C TYR A 775 39.94 -7.44 -16.68
N VAL A 776 39.31 -8.55 -17.06
CA VAL A 776 40.02 -9.81 -17.39
C VAL A 776 40.92 -9.60 -18.60
N ILE A 777 40.38 -9.04 -19.69
CA ILE A 777 41.14 -8.77 -20.92
C ILE A 777 42.32 -7.84 -20.64
N ASP A 778 42.11 -6.72 -19.95
CA ASP A 778 43.17 -5.76 -19.67
C ASP A 778 44.26 -6.35 -18.77
N LEU A 779 43.88 -7.16 -17.77
CA LEU A 779 44.82 -7.89 -16.92
C LEU A 779 45.68 -8.88 -17.73
N LEU A 780 45.04 -9.71 -18.56
CA LEU A 780 45.74 -10.72 -19.36
C LEU A 780 46.64 -10.06 -20.41
N GLN A 781 46.17 -9.00 -21.07
CA GLN A 781 46.96 -8.24 -22.03
C GLN A 781 48.19 -7.62 -21.39
N LEU A 782 48.05 -7.01 -20.21
CA LEU A 782 49.15 -6.41 -19.47
C LEU A 782 50.20 -7.44 -19.03
N LEU A 783 49.76 -8.66 -18.70
CA LEU A 783 50.64 -9.76 -18.31
C LEU A 783 51.16 -10.58 -19.50
N GLY A 784 50.74 -10.28 -20.73
CA GLY A 784 51.12 -11.04 -21.93
C GLY A 784 50.57 -12.48 -21.95
N VAL A 785 49.45 -12.73 -21.28
CA VAL A 785 48.81 -14.05 -21.18
C VAL A 785 47.67 -14.16 -22.19
N ASP A 786 47.61 -15.28 -22.92
CA ASP A 786 46.53 -15.57 -23.86
C ASP A 786 45.33 -16.17 -23.11
N GLU A 787 44.17 -15.53 -23.25
CA GLU A 787 42.92 -15.97 -22.62
C GLU A 787 42.56 -17.43 -22.97
N THR A 788 42.84 -17.87 -24.20
CA THR A 788 42.49 -19.24 -24.63
C THR A 788 43.27 -20.34 -23.93
N LYS A 789 44.36 -19.98 -23.24
CA LYS A 789 45.28 -20.91 -22.58
C LYS A 789 45.09 -21.01 -21.07
N ILE A 790 44.28 -20.14 -20.47
CA ILE A 790 44.07 -20.12 -19.02
C ILE A 790 42.92 -21.03 -18.61
N THR A 791 43.06 -21.64 -17.43
CA THR A 791 41.96 -22.36 -16.79
C THR A 791 41.11 -21.40 -15.95
N LYS A 792 39.78 -21.50 -16.07
CA LYS A 792 38.84 -20.65 -15.33
C LYS A 792 37.91 -21.47 -14.45
N VAL A 793 37.67 -20.99 -13.24
CA VAL A 793 36.57 -21.42 -12.39
C VAL A 793 35.54 -20.31 -12.29
N GLN A 794 34.26 -20.68 -12.28
CA GLN A 794 33.15 -19.74 -12.16
C GLN A 794 32.13 -20.23 -11.13
N THR A 795 31.72 -19.33 -10.24
CA THR A 795 30.49 -19.49 -9.45
C THR A 795 29.39 -18.66 -10.10
N GLY A 796 28.13 -19.12 -10.01
CA GLY A 796 27.04 -18.57 -10.80
C GLY A 796 26.94 -19.28 -12.15
N GLY A 797 25.80 -19.91 -12.40
CA GLY A 797 25.61 -20.85 -13.49
C GLY A 797 25.25 -20.21 -14.83
N PRO A 798 25.07 -21.07 -15.86
CA PRO A 798 24.56 -20.66 -17.16
C PRO A 798 23.10 -20.18 -17.14
N ASP A 799 22.40 -20.30 -16.01
CA ASP A 799 21.07 -19.71 -15.77
C ASP A 799 21.14 -18.23 -15.36
N GLY A 800 22.17 -17.84 -14.62
CA GLY A 800 22.32 -16.49 -14.06
C GLY A 800 22.68 -15.42 -15.10
N ASP A 801 22.33 -14.15 -14.82
CA ASP A 801 22.68 -12.98 -15.65
C ASP A 801 24.19 -12.93 -15.95
N LEU A 802 25.02 -12.73 -14.91
CA LEU A 802 26.45 -12.61 -15.08
C LEU A 802 27.07 -13.90 -15.61
N GLY A 803 26.67 -15.05 -15.05
CA GLY A 803 27.31 -16.34 -15.32
C GLY A 803 27.13 -16.83 -16.75
N SER A 804 25.92 -16.73 -17.30
CA SER A 804 25.66 -17.05 -18.71
C SER A 804 26.40 -16.12 -19.66
N ASN A 805 26.36 -14.82 -19.41
CA ASN A 805 27.01 -13.84 -20.27
C ASN A 805 28.53 -13.99 -20.25
N GLU A 806 29.12 -14.34 -19.09
CA GLU A 806 30.54 -14.63 -18.97
C GLU A 806 30.92 -15.88 -19.79
N ILE A 807 30.09 -16.92 -19.77
CA ILE A 807 30.27 -18.12 -20.62
C ILE A 807 30.23 -17.77 -22.12
N LEU A 808 29.36 -16.83 -22.51
CA LEU A 808 29.16 -16.45 -23.91
C LEU A 808 30.28 -15.57 -24.48
N ILE A 809 30.92 -14.73 -23.66
CA ILE A 809 31.94 -13.78 -24.13
C ILE A 809 33.36 -14.28 -23.91
N ALA A 810 33.60 -15.07 -22.87
CA ALA A 810 34.93 -15.53 -22.51
C ALA A 810 35.42 -16.68 -23.40
N LYS A 811 36.72 -16.71 -23.65
CA LYS A 811 37.43 -17.67 -24.53
C LYS A 811 38.32 -18.64 -23.76
N ASP A 812 38.28 -18.58 -22.43
CA ASP A 812 39.06 -19.40 -21.50
C ASP A 812 38.79 -20.91 -21.61
N LYS A 813 39.51 -21.70 -20.81
CA LYS A 813 39.19 -23.11 -20.56
C LYS A 813 38.46 -23.24 -19.23
N THR A 814 37.12 -23.21 -19.25
CA THR A 814 36.31 -23.31 -18.02
C THR A 814 36.35 -24.73 -17.47
N VAL A 815 37.00 -24.93 -16.33
CA VAL A 815 37.19 -26.26 -15.70
C VAL A 815 36.12 -26.57 -14.66
N ALA A 816 35.49 -25.55 -14.08
CA ALA A 816 34.43 -25.77 -13.09
C ALA A 816 33.36 -24.67 -13.14
N VAL A 817 32.10 -25.10 -13.02
CA VAL A 817 30.94 -24.20 -12.86
C VAL A 817 30.10 -24.68 -11.68
N VAL A 818 29.79 -23.77 -10.76
CA VAL A 818 28.92 -24.04 -9.61
C VAL A 818 27.75 -23.07 -9.59
N ASP A 819 26.54 -23.61 -9.45
CA ASP A 819 25.33 -22.80 -9.29
C ASP A 819 24.37 -23.37 -8.25
N GLY A 820 23.17 -22.81 -8.15
CA GLY A 820 22.17 -23.23 -7.17
C GLY A 820 21.77 -24.70 -7.30
N SER A 821 21.89 -25.28 -8.49
CA SER A 821 21.42 -26.62 -8.87
C SER A 821 22.48 -27.72 -8.76
N GLY A 822 23.77 -27.39 -8.77
CA GLY A 822 24.82 -28.40 -8.75
C GLY A 822 26.23 -27.88 -9.03
N VAL A 823 27.13 -28.84 -9.27
CA VAL A 823 28.55 -28.65 -9.53
C VAL A 823 28.95 -29.48 -10.74
N ALA A 824 29.53 -28.84 -11.75
CA ALA A 824 30.23 -29.51 -12.85
C ALA A 824 31.72 -29.22 -12.77
N TYR A 825 32.54 -30.25 -12.91
CA TYR A 825 33.99 -30.15 -12.90
C TYR A 825 34.60 -31.07 -13.97
N ASP A 826 35.53 -30.54 -14.76
CA ASP A 826 36.35 -31.31 -15.68
C ASP A 826 37.76 -30.68 -15.74
N PRO A 827 38.82 -31.40 -15.33
CA PRO A 827 40.18 -30.87 -15.35
C PRO A 827 40.68 -30.55 -16.77
N ASN A 828 40.12 -31.22 -17.78
CA ASN A 828 40.39 -30.99 -19.19
C ASN A 828 39.46 -29.95 -19.80
N GLY A 829 38.65 -29.26 -19.00
CA GLY A 829 37.75 -28.19 -19.41
C GLY A 829 36.39 -28.74 -19.82
N LEU A 830 35.33 -28.13 -19.30
CA LEU A 830 33.96 -28.43 -19.66
C LEU A 830 33.72 -28.10 -21.14
N ASN A 831 32.91 -28.93 -21.82
CA ASN A 831 32.59 -28.74 -23.23
C ASN A 831 31.96 -27.35 -23.48
N ARG A 832 32.65 -26.51 -24.27
CA ARG A 832 32.25 -25.11 -24.49
C ARG A 832 30.94 -24.97 -25.27
N GLU A 833 30.69 -25.82 -26.26
CA GLU A 833 29.44 -25.79 -27.03
C GLU A 833 28.23 -26.10 -26.13
N GLU A 834 28.39 -27.08 -25.24
CA GLU A 834 27.35 -27.44 -24.27
C GLU A 834 27.12 -26.32 -23.25
N LEU A 835 28.18 -25.71 -22.71
CA LEU A 835 28.04 -24.54 -21.84
C LEU A 835 27.32 -23.37 -22.54
N VAL A 836 27.64 -23.10 -23.81
CA VAL A 836 26.96 -22.07 -24.62
C VAL A 836 25.49 -22.42 -24.84
N ARG A 837 25.16 -23.69 -25.06
CA ARG A 837 23.76 -24.15 -25.16
C ARG A 837 23.00 -23.84 -23.87
N LEU A 838 23.55 -24.23 -22.72
CA LEU A 838 22.94 -23.94 -21.42
C LEU A 838 22.77 -22.44 -21.19
N ALA A 839 23.81 -21.65 -21.49
CA ALA A 839 23.82 -20.19 -21.30
C ALA A 839 22.77 -19.48 -22.17
N ARG A 840 22.61 -19.89 -23.44
CA ARG A 840 21.58 -19.32 -24.33
C ARG A 840 20.16 -19.72 -23.92
N LEU A 841 19.99 -20.94 -23.42
CA LEU A 841 18.70 -21.44 -22.92
C LEU A 841 18.37 -20.96 -21.50
N ARG A 842 19.32 -20.34 -20.79
CA ARG A 842 19.17 -19.89 -19.40
C ARG A 842 18.76 -21.01 -18.46
N ILE A 843 19.37 -22.18 -18.62
CA ILE A 843 19.11 -23.36 -17.78
C ILE A 843 20.34 -23.69 -16.94
N PRO A 844 20.15 -24.22 -15.72
CA PRO A 844 21.23 -24.35 -14.76
C PRO A 844 22.14 -25.55 -15.08
N ILE A 845 23.33 -25.59 -14.48
CA ILE A 845 24.43 -26.51 -14.78
C ILE A 845 24.06 -27.99 -14.59
N SER A 846 23.07 -28.29 -13.75
CA SER A 846 22.49 -29.63 -13.60
C SER A 846 21.96 -30.24 -14.91
N ASN A 847 21.72 -29.41 -15.94
CA ASN A 847 21.30 -29.84 -17.28
C ASN A 847 22.48 -30.07 -18.24
N PHE A 848 23.72 -29.96 -17.77
CA PHE A 848 24.90 -30.28 -18.57
C PHE A 848 24.88 -31.75 -18.97
N ASN A 849 25.04 -32.03 -20.26
CA ASN A 849 25.08 -33.40 -20.75
C ASN A 849 26.33 -34.14 -20.22
N LYS A 850 26.13 -35.16 -19.37
CA LYS A 850 27.23 -35.94 -18.78
C LYS A 850 28.12 -36.61 -19.83
N ASP A 851 27.59 -36.98 -21.00
CA ASP A 851 28.35 -37.58 -22.11
C ASP A 851 29.34 -36.61 -22.76
N LYS A 852 29.27 -35.32 -22.40
CA LYS A 852 30.20 -34.26 -22.86
C LYS A 852 31.33 -33.98 -21.87
N LEU A 853 31.36 -34.66 -20.72
CA LEU A 853 32.55 -34.70 -19.87
C LEU A 853 33.64 -35.53 -20.56
N THR A 854 34.90 -35.20 -20.31
CA THR A 854 36.02 -36.02 -20.80
C THR A 854 36.08 -37.35 -20.04
N ASP A 855 36.78 -38.34 -20.62
CA ASP A 855 37.01 -39.66 -20.00
C ASP A 855 37.97 -39.60 -18.78
N ASP A 856 38.27 -38.41 -18.27
CA ASP A 856 39.10 -38.22 -17.08
C ASP A 856 38.36 -38.74 -15.84
N LYS A 857 39.02 -39.61 -15.08
CA LYS A 857 38.48 -40.17 -13.83
C LYS A 857 38.11 -39.12 -12.78
N ASN A 858 38.64 -37.90 -12.90
CA ASN A 858 38.35 -36.80 -12.00
C ASN A 858 37.22 -35.89 -12.49
N ALA A 859 36.70 -36.08 -13.71
CA ALA A 859 35.57 -35.29 -14.23
C ALA A 859 34.25 -35.78 -13.62
N PHE A 860 33.38 -34.85 -13.22
CA PHE A 860 32.07 -35.18 -12.63
C PHE A 860 31.02 -34.07 -12.80
N LEU A 861 29.76 -34.50 -12.72
CA LEU A 861 28.58 -33.64 -12.59
C LEU A 861 27.69 -34.18 -11.48
N TYR A 862 27.51 -33.38 -10.44
CA TYR A 862 26.63 -33.69 -9.31
C TYR A 862 25.56 -32.62 -9.12
N ASN A 863 24.32 -33.08 -8.97
CA ASN A 863 23.14 -32.25 -8.74
C ASN A 863 22.82 -32.17 -7.25
N ILE A 864 22.13 -31.12 -6.82
CA ILE A 864 21.72 -30.96 -5.41
C ILE A 864 20.80 -32.09 -4.91
N SER A 865 20.12 -32.78 -5.82
CA SER A 865 19.26 -33.93 -5.53
C SER A 865 20.04 -35.21 -5.21
N ASP A 866 21.32 -35.27 -5.57
CA ASP A 866 22.13 -36.46 -5.42
C ASP A 866 22.48 -36.69 -3.94
N LYS A 867 22.53 -37.96 -3.54
CA LYS A 867 22.79 -38.39 -2.16
C LYS A 867 23.98 -39.33 -2.13
N ASN A 868 24.71 -39.33 -1.02
CA ASN A 868 25.90 -40.16 -0.81
C ASN A 868 26.90 -39.98 -1.96
N ILE A 869 27.41 -38.76 -2.09
CA ILE A 869 28.32 -38.39 -3.17
C ILE A 869 29.75 -38.72 -2.75
N ASP A 870 30.42 -39.53 -3.56
CA ASP A 870 31.85 -39.80 -3.44
C ASP A 870 32.59 -39.06 -4.55
N LEU A 871 33.49 -38.15 -4.16
CA LEU A 871 34.37 -37.48 -5.10
C LEU A 871 35.55 -38.40 -5.48
N PRO A 872 36.14 -38.23 -6.68
CA PRO A 872 37.26 -39.06 -7.14
C PRO A 872 38.51 -39.07 -6.22
N ASN A 873 38.67 -38.06 -5.37
CA ASN A 873 39.74 -37.97 -4.38
C ASN A 873 39.43 -38.69 -3.04
N GLY A 874 38.25 -39.32 -2.92
CA GLY A 874 37.81 -40.04 -1.73
C GLY A 874 37.04 -39.20 -0.69
N GLU A 875 36.79 -37.92 -0.96
CA GLU A 875 35.92 -37.10 -0.11
C GLU A 875 34.45 -37.50 -0.27
N HIS A 876 33.73 -37.62 0.86
CA HIS A 876 32.34 -38.05 0.90
C HIS A 876 31.41 -36.94 1.41
N PHE A 877 30.27 -36.75 0.74
CA PHE A 877 29.23 -35.79 1.10
C PHE A 877 27.86 -36.47 1.18
N LYS A 878 27.05 -36.12 2.18
CA LYS A 878 25.73 -36.74 2.37
C LYS A 878 24.76 -36.34 1.25
N THR A 879 24.88 -35.11 0.75
CA THR A 879 23.98 -34.52 -0.24
C THR A 879 24.72 -33.61 -1.21
N GLY A 880 24.19 -33.44 -2.43
CA GLY A 880 24.71 -32.47 -3.40
C GLY A 880 24.62 -31.02 -2.93
N VAL A 881 23.65 -30.71 -2.06
CA VAL A 881 23.55 -29.40 -1.38
C VAL A 881 24.80 -29.11 -0.55
N GLU A 882 25.28 -30.12 0.18
CA GLU A 882 26.49 -30.03 1.00
C GLU A 882 27.72 -29.79 0.12
N LEU A 883 27.93 -30.65 -0.90
CA LEU A 883 29.02 -30.51 -1.88
C LEU A 883 29.04 -29.12 -2.51
N ARG A 884 27.91 -28.66 -3.07
CA ARG A 884 27.80 -27.33 -3.69
C ARG A 884 28.19 -26.20 -2.74
N ASN A 885 27.77 -26.29 -1.48
CA ASN A 885 28.05 -25.23 -0.48
C ASN A 885 29.53 -25.16 -0.10
N VAL A 886 30.23 -26.30 -0.08
CA VAL A 886 31.65 -26.36 0.29
C VAL A 886 32.58 -26.33 -0.92
N PHE A 887 32.07 -26.49 -2.15
CA PHE A 887 32.89 -26.58 -3.37
C PHE A 887 33.96 -25.48 -3.50
N PRO A 888 33.68 -24.19 -3.21
CA PRO A 888 34.73 -23.15 -3.28
C PRO A 888 35.94 -23.41 -2.37
N GLN A 889 35.80 -24.26 -1.35
CA GLN A 889 36.84 -24.64 -0.39
C GLN A 889 37.63 -25.88 -0.84
N LEU A 890 37.09 -26.67 -1.77
CA LEU A 890 37.68 -27.91 -2.25
C LEU A 890 38.85 -27.66 -3.21
N GLU A 891 39.76 -28.61 -3.32
CA GLU A 891 40.91 -28.52 -4.23
C GLU A 891 40.49 -28.47 -5.71
N TYR A 892 39.36 -29.09 -6.05
CA TYR A 892 38.72 -29.00 -7.36
C TYR A 892 38.38 -27.57 -7.80
N CYS A 893 38.18 -26.65 -6.84
CA CYS A 893 37.98 -25.23 -7.12
C CYS A 893 39.33 -24.49 -7.23
N SER A 894 40.13 -24.86 -8.22
CA SER A 894 41.44 -24.25 -8.52
C SER A 894 41.61 -24.02 -10.02
N GLY A 895 42.37 -22.99 -10.40
CA GLY A 895 42.61 -22.62 -11.80
C GLY A 895 43.48 -21.36 -11.91
N ASP A 896 43.74 -20.86 -13.12
CA ASP A 896 44.49 -19.61 -13.27
C ASP A 896 43.63 -18.39 -12.90
N LEU A 897 42.38 -18.39 -13.37
CA LEU A 897 41.42 -17.29 -13.22
C LEU A 897 40.18 -17.75 -12.42
N PHE A 898 39.75 -16.92 -11.47
CA PHE A 898 38.46 -17.05 -10.81
C PHE A 898 37.58 -15.82 -11.08
N VAL A 899 36.42 -16.05 -11.67
CA VAL A 899 35.41 -15.01 -11.89
C VAL A 899 34.14 -15.42 -11.14
N PRO A 900 33.93 -14.94 -9.90
CA PRO A 900 32.69 -15.21 -9.20
C PRO A 900 31.57 -14.38 -9.82
N CYS A 901 30.67 -15.02 -10.56
CA CYS A 901 29.48 -14.42 -11.19
C CYS A 901 28.20 -14.60 -10.33
N GLY A 902 28.30 -15.36 -9.24
CA GLY A 902 27.24 -15.59 -8.26
C GLY A 902 27.80 -16.14 -6.96
N GLY A 903 26.98 -16.23 -5.92
CA GLY A 903 27.39 -16.71 -4.60
C GLY A 903 26.74 -15.90 -3.48
N ARG A 904 26.87 -16.39 -2.24
CA ARG A 904 26.37 -15.67 -1.06
C ARG A 904 27.37 -14.57 -0.68
N PRO A 905 26.93 -13.42 -0.13
CA PRO A 905 27.84 -12.46 0.47
C PRO A 905 28.74 -13.13 1.51
N ALA A 906 30.01 -12.73 1.55
CA ALA A 906 31.04 -13.28 2.43
C ALA A 906 31.22 -14.82 2.32
N THR A 907 31.02 -15.39 1.13
CA THR A 907 31.30 -16.82 0.85
C THR A 907 32.73 -17.17 1.24
N VAL A 908 33.68 -16.27 0.97
CA VAL A 908 35.06 -16.36 1.47
C VAL A 908 35.29 -15.23 2.48
N ASN A 909 35.69 -15.61 3.68
CA ASN A 909 35.91 -14.74 4.83
C ASN A 909 37.11 -15.22 5.65
N MET A 910 37.48 -14.49 6.71
CA MET A 910 38.66 -14.84 7.53
C MET A 910 38.59 -16.23 8.18
N GLY A 911 37.39 -16.78 8.40
CA GLY A 911 37.21 -18.12 8.97
C GLY A 911 37.58 -19.25 8.01
N ASN A 912 37.46 -19.03 6.69
CA ASN A 912 37.73 -20.05 5.67
C ASN A 912 38.77 -19.62 4.62
N ILE A 913 39.44 -18.47 4.78
CA ILE A 913 40.43 -17.98 3.81
C ILE A 913 41.59 -18.94 3.54
N HIS A 914 41.96 -19.76 4.54
CA HIS A 914 42.98 -20.80 4.41
C HIS A 914 42.65 -21.84 3.33
N THR A 915 41.36 -22.02 3.00
CA THR A 915 40.89 -22.92 1.95
C THR A 915 41.13 -22.38 0.53
N MET A 916 41.53 -21.11 0.39
CA MET A 916 41.93 -20.52 -0.90
C MET A 916 43.39 -20.80 -1.27
N PHE A 917 44.10 -21.58 -0.44
CA PHE A 917 45.47 -21.99 -0.64
C PHE A 917 45.53 -23.52 -0.81
N ASN A 918 46.44 -24.01 -1.65
CA ASN A 918 46.69 -25.43 -1.82
C ASN A 918 47.52 -26.01 -0.65
N SER A 919 47.78 -27.32 -0.69
CA SER A 919 48.57 -28.01 0.35
C SER A 919 50.00 -27.45 0.51
N GLN A 920 50.54 -26.81 -0.53
CA GLN A 920 51.85 -26.13 -0.56
C GLN A 920 51.79 -24.68 -0.07
N LYS A 921 50.63 -24.22 0.40
CA LYS A 921 50.34 -22.83 0.82
C LYS A 921 50.44 -21.79 -0.31
N GLU A 922 50.34 -22.23 -1.57
CA GLU A 922 50.24 -21.35 -2.73
C GLU A 922 48.76 -21.03 -3.01
N PRO A 923 48.43 -19.83 -3.50
CA PRO A 923 47.06 -19.49 -3.88
C PRO A 923 46.50 -20.43 -4.95
N LYS A 924 45.24 -20.86 -4.80
CA LYS A 924 44.52 -21.67 -5.80
C LYS A 924 44.28 -20.96 -7.13
N PHE A 925 44.37 -19.62 -7.12
CA PHE A 925 44.14 -18.76 -8.26
C PHE A 925 45.21 -17.68 -8.35
N LYS A 926 45.66 -17.38 -9.56
CA LYS A 926 46.59 -16.26 -9.83
C LYS A 926 45.82 -14.96 -10.02
N TYR A 927 44.64 -15.04 -10.62
CA TYR A 927 43.83 -13.90 -11.02
C TYR A 927 42.41 -14.03 -10.46
N ILE A 928 41.90 -12.97 -9.84
CA ILE A 928 40.52 -12.90 -9.34
C ILE A 928 39.89 -11.58 -9.80
N VAL A 929 38.80 -11.67 -10.54
CA VAL A 929 38.02 -10.50 -10.97
C VAL A 929 36.58 -10.70 -10.51
N GLU A 930 36.17 -9.97 -9.46
CA GLU A 930 34.86 -10.20 -8.84
C GLU A 930 33.71 -9.70 -9.72
N GLY A 931 32.76 -10.56 -10.09
CA GLY A 931 31.51 -10.13 -10.75
C GLY A 931 30.37 -9.94 -9.74
N ALA A 932 30.23 -10.88 -8.81
CA ALA A 932 29.21 -10.88 -7.76
C ALA A 932 29.53 -9.86 -6.66
N ASN A 933 28.49 -9.24 -6.11
CA ASN A 933 28.66 -8.31 -5.00
C ASN A 933 29.07 -9.05 -3.71
N LEU A 934 30.12 -8.57 -3.06
CA LEU A 934 30.59 -8.97 -1.73
C LEU A 934 30.91 -10.46 -1.60
N PHE A 935 31.43 -11.13 -2.63
CA PHE A 935 31.80 -12.55 -2.55
C PHE A 935 32.90 -12.79 -1.51
N PHE A 936 33.93 -11.94 -1.51
CA PHE A 936 35.00 -11.92 -0.51
C PHE A 936 34.79 -10.82 0.55
N THR A 937 35.17 -11.08 1.80
CA THR A 937 35.30 -10.00 2.80
C THR A 937 36.53 -9.14 2.53
N GLU A 938 36.55 -7.88 2.99
CA GLU A 938 37.70 -6.97 2.74
C GLU A 938 39.02 -7.53 3.27
N ASP A 939 39.03 -8.17 4.46
CA ASP A 939 40.24 -8.77 5.01
C ASP A 939 40.70 -10.01 4.24
N ALA A 940 39.75 -10.82 3.74
CA ALA A 940 40.08 -11.98 2.90
C ALA A 940 40.77 -11.53 1.60
N ARG A 941 40.29 -10.43 0.98
CA ARG A 941 40.94 -9.85 -0.20
C ARG A 941 42.38 -9.41 0.07
N ARG A 942 42.63 -8.76 1.22
CA ARG A 942 43.99 -8.34 1.62
C ARG A 942 44.94 -9.53 1.75
N VAL A 943 44.47 -10.62 2.35
CA VAL A 943 45.27 -11.84 2.50
C VAL A 943 45.65 -12.43 1.13
N LEU A 944 44.68 -12.53 0.21
CA LEU A 944 44.93 -13.05 -1.14
C LEU A 944 45.89 -12.17 -1.93
N GLU A 945 45.69 -10.85 -1.90
CA GLU A 945 46.55 -9.93 -2.64
C GLU A 945 47.98 -9.92 -2.09
N LYS A 946 48.16 -9.96 -0.77
CA LYS A 946 49.49 -10.10 -0.14
C LYS A 946 50.17 -11.43 -0.46
N ALA A 947 49.40 -12.46 -0.79
CA ALA A 947 49.94 -13.74 -1.26
C ALA A 947 50.27 -13.75 -2.77
N GLY A 948 50.16 -12.61 -3.46
CA GLY A 948 50.54 -12.46 -4.87
C GLY A 948 49.39 -12.63 -5.86
N VAL A 949 48.13 -12.74 -5.39
CA VAL A 949 46.97 -12.82 -6.28
C VAL A 949 46.63 -11.45 -6.86
N HIS A 950 46.47 -11.34 -8.18
CA HIS A 950 45.93 -10.12 -8.78
C HIS A 950 44.41 -10.10 -8.61
N LEU A 951 43.94 -9.41 -7.57
CA LEU A 951 42.52 -9.31 -7.22
C LEU A 951 41.96 -7.92 -7.56
N PHE A 952 40.84 -7.89 -8.30
CA PHE A 952 40.04 -6.70 -8.55
C PHE A 952 38.64 -6.85 -7.94
N LYS A 953 38.26 -5.88 -7.11
CA LYS A 953 37.01 -5.93 -6.36
C LYS A 953 35.79 -5.49 -7.16
N ASP A 954 34.67 -6.08 -6.80
CA ASP A 954 33.32 -5.90 -7.34
C ASP A 954 32.92 -4.42 -7.56
N ALA A 955 33.20 -3.55 -6.59
CA ALA A 955 32.86 -2.12 -6.64
C ALA A 955 33.52 -1.35 -7.80
N SER A 956 34.51 -1.94 -8.47
CA SER A 956 35.15 -1.42 -9.69
C SER A 956 34.71 -2.22 -10.92
N THR A 957 34.75 -3.54 -10.85
CA THR A 957 34.60 -4.46 -11.99
C THR A 957 33.16 -4.59 -12.48
N ASN A 958 32.14 -4.55 -11.61
CA ASN A 958 30.75 -4.89 -11.97
C ASN A 958 29.85 -3.67 -12.25
N LYS A 959 30.43 -2.59 -12.81
CA LYS A 959 29.74 -1.31 -13.02
C LYS A 959 28.89 -1.21 -14.28
N GLY A 960 29.01 -2.14 -15.22
CA GLY A 960 28.37 -2.01 -16.52
C GLY A 960 26.86 -1.81 -16.49
N GLY A 961 26.12 -2.52 -15.62
CA GLY A 961 24.70 -2.28 -15.43
C GLY A 961 24.35 -0.88 -14.90
N VAL A 962 25.22 -0.29 -14.07
CA VAL A 962 25.03 1.09 -13.58
C VAL A 962 25.28 2.10 -14.69
N THR A 963 26.32 1.89 -15.51
CA THR A 963 26.61 2.72 -16.68
C THR A 963 25.42 2.71 -17.66
N SER A 964 24.89 1.54 -17.98
CA SER A 964 23.73 1.38 -18.86
C SER A 964 22.51 2.14 -18.32
N SER A 965 22.23 2.02 -17.01
CA SER A 965 21.12 2.76 -16.39
C SER A 965 21.30 4.27 -16.40
N SER A 966 22.50 4.80 -16.19
CA SER A 966 22.77 6.24 -16.24
C SER A 966 22.59 6.80 -17.67
N MET A 967 22.97 6.01 -18.68
CA MET A 967 22.74 6.35 -20.08
C MET A 967 21.26 6.29 -20.47
N GLU A 968 20.52 5.30 -19.95
CA GLU A 968 19.06 5.22 -20.08
C GLU A 968 18.38 6.48 -19.51
N VAL A 969 18.80 6.94 -18.32
CA VAL A 969 18.32 8.21 -17.74
C VAL A 969 18.64 9.38 -18.65
N PHE A 970 19.88 9.50 -19.10
CA PHE A 970 20.31 10.64 -19.91
C PHE A 970 19.56 10.73 -21.25
N ALA A 971 19.38 9.61 -21.96
CA ALA A 971 18.61 9.56 -23.19
C ALA A 971 17.15 9.99 -22.97
N ALA A 972 16.53 9.54 -21.87
CA ALA A 972 15.16 9.90 -21.52
C ALA A 972 14.99 11.38 -21.13
N LEU A 973 16.05 12.03 -20.62
CA LEU A 973 16.04 13.45 -20.29
C LEU A 973 16.26 14.35 -21.51
N CYS A 974 17.09 13.94 -22.47
CA CYS A 974 17.51 14.83 -23.56
C CYS A 974 16.68 14.69 -24.85
N MET A 975 16.15 13.50 -25.15
CA MET A 975 15.40 13.25 -26.38
C MET A 975 13.98 13.81 -26.33
N ASP A 976 13.39 14.08 -27.49
CA ASP A 976 11.98 14.47 -27.56
C ASP A 976 11.14 13.27 -27.17
N PRO A 977 10.07 13.42 -26.36
CA PRO A 977 9.26 12.28 -25.96
C PRO A 977 8.74 11.44 -27.14
N LYS A 978 8.37 12.05 -28.27
CA LYS A 978 7.89 11.35 -29.46
C LYS A 978 9.03 10.66 -30.21
N GLU A 979 10.17 11.33 -30.36
CA GLU A 979 11.35 10.74 -31.01
C GLU A 979 11.91 9.58 -30.17
N HIS A 980 11.94 9.72 -28.85
CA HIS A 980 12.32 8.64 -27.94
C HIS A 980 11.41 7.42 -28.12
N ASP A 981 10.09 7.61 -28.23
CA ASP A 981 9.17 6.51 -28.48
C ASP A 981 9.45 5.83 -29.83
N GLN A 982 9.79 6.59 -30.87
CA GLN A 982 10.10 6.03 -32.19
C GLN A 982 11.46 5.33 -32.27
N LEU A 983 12.49 5.89 -31.65
CA LEU A 983 13.89 5.50 -31.87
C LEU A 983 14.44 4.57 -30.79
N LEU A 984 13.89 4.64 -29.56
CA LEU A 984 14.41 3.89 -28.42
C LEU A 984 13.43 2.86 -27.85
N THR A 985 12.17 2.80 -28.28
CA THR A 985 11.23 1.79 -27.77
C THR A 985 11.01 0.64 -28.74
N ILE A 986 10.70 -0.53 -28.16
CA ILE A 986 10.33 -1.75 -28.89
C ILE A 986 8.96 -2.19 -28.33
N PRO A 987 7.85 -1.79 -28.97
CA PRO A 987 6.50 -2.05 -28.47
C PRO A 987 6.18 -3.56 -28.39
N ASP A 988 6.67 -4.32 -29.36
CA ASP A 988 6.55 -5.77 -29.44
C ASP A 988 7.94 -6.39 -29.53
N VAL A 989 8.29 -7.19 -28.52
CA VAL A 989 9.59 -7.86 -28.41
C VAL A 989 9.87 -8.87 -29.54
N THR A 990 8.84 -9.25 -30.30
CA THR A 990 8.99 -10.10 -31.49
C THR A 990 9.52 -9.35 -32.70
N LEU A 991 9.41 -8.01 -32.71
CA LEU A 991 9.93 -7.16 -33.78
C LEU A 991 11.42 -6.88 -33.59
N PRO A 992 12.19 -6.68 -34.69
CA PRO A 992 13.56 -6.24 -34.58
C PRO A 992 13.63 -4.84 -33.92
N PRO A 993 14.64 -4.57 -33.08
CA PRO A 993 14.84 -3.25 -32.49
C PRO A 993 15.10 -2.19 -33.59
N PRO A 994 14.69 -0.92 -33.38
CA PRO A 994 15.10 0.17 -34.25
C PRO A 994 16.62 0.23 -34.41
N GLU A 995 17.10 0.62 -35.59
CA GLU A 995 18.54 0.73 -35.85
C GLU A 995 19.22 1.69 -34.87
N PHE A 996 18.58 2.82 -34.57
CA PHE A 996 19.06 3.79 -33.58
C PHE A 996 19.25 3.16 -32.20
N TYR A 997 18.28 2.35 -31.73
CA TYR A 997 18.39 1.62 -30.47
C TYR A 997 19.60 0.66 -30.47
N GLN A 998 19.80 -0.10 -31.54
CA GLN A 998 20.95 -1.01 -31.65
C GLN A 998 22.29 -0.26 -31.65
N GLN A 999 22.39 0.84 -32.39
CA GLN A 999 23.58 1.69 -32.40
C GLN A 999 23.84 2.29 -31.01
N TYR A 1000 22.79 2.74 -30.32
CA TYR A 1000 22.90 3.29 -28.98
C TYR A 1000 23.37 2.25 -27.96
N VAL A 1001 22.83 1.03 -28.01
CA VAL A 1001 23.28 -0.09 -27.16
C VAL A 1001 24.76 -0.41 -27.39
N ASN A 1002 25.22 -0.41 -28.65
CA ASN A 1002 26.63 -0.63 -28.96
C ASN A 1002 27.53 0.50 -28.42
N GLU A 1003 27.06 1.75 -28.46
CA GLU A 1003 27.77 2.88 -27.88
C GLU A 1003 27.83 2.80 -26.34
N ILE A 1004 26.75 2.38 -25.68
CA ILE A 1004 26.73 2.08 -24.24
C ILE A 1004 27.79 1.03 -23.90
N LEU A 1005 27.84 -0.08 -24.65
CA LEU A 1005 28.83 -1.15 -24.45
C LEU A 1005 30.27 -0.64 -24.64
N ALA A 1006 30.51 0.23 -25.62
CA ALA A 1006 31.82 0.85 -25.84
C ALA A 1006 32.24 1.71 -24.64
N VAL A 1007 31.32 2.51 -24.09
CA VAL A 1007 31.61 3.33 -22.90
C VAL A 1007 31.80 2.49 -21.65
N ILE A 1008 31.06 1.38 -21.49
CA ILE A 1008 31.28 0.42 -20.39
C ILE A 1008 32.73 -0.10 -20.42
N LYS A 1009 33.19 -0.56 -21.58
CA LYS A 1009 34.55 -1.09 -21.75
C LYS A 1009 35.60 -0.01 -21.53
N HIS A 1010 35.40 1.17 -22.13
CA HIS A 1010 36.32 2.29 -21.95
C HIS A 1010 36.48 2.68 -20.48
N ASN A 1011 35.37 2.83 -19.74
CA ASN A 1011 35.40 3.19 -18.33
C ASN A 1011 36.09 2.11 -17.48
N ALA A 1012 35.83 0.83 -17.77
CA ALA A 1012 36.49 -0.29 -17.09
C ALA A 1012 38.02 -0.26 -17.30
N SER A 1013 38.48 -0.03 -18.52
CA SER A 1013 39.91 0.05 -18.84
C SER A 1013 40.61 1.25 -18.20
N MET A 1014 39.97 2.41 -18.16
CA MET A 1014 40.51 3.60 -17.50
C MET A 1014 40.68 3.38 -15.99
N GLU A 1015 39.67 2.78 -15.34
CA GLU A 1015 39.74 2.51 -13.91
C GLU A 1015 40.70 1.37 -13.58
N PHE A 1016 40.75 0.30 -14.40
CA PHE A 1016 41.77 -0.74 -14.31
C PHE A 1016 43.17 -0.14 -14.33
N SER A 1017 43.46 0.71 -15.32
CA SER A 1017 44.77 1.34 -15.49
C SER A 1017 45.13 2.23 -14.30
N ALA A 1018 44.18 2.99 -13.77
CA ALA A 1018 44.39 3.82 -12.59
C ALA A 1018 44.66 3.01 -11.31
N ILE A 1019 43.91 1.90 -11.11
CA ILE A 1019 44.14 0.98 -9.99
C ILE A 1019 45.51 0.32 -10.11
N TRP A 1020 45.86 -0.12 -11.31
CA TRP A 1020 47.15 -0.73 -11.59
C TRP A 1020 48.30 0.23 -11.29
N LYS A 1021 48.21 1.46 -11.81
CA LYS A 1021 49.18 2.53 -11.57
C LYS A 1021 49.35 2.82 -10.08
N ALA A 1022 48.25 2.98 -9.35
CA ALA A 1022 48.30 3.20 -7.90
C ALA A 1022 49.00 2.05 -7.15
N ASN A 1023 48.80 0.80 -7.57
CA ASN A 1023 49.44 -0.38 -6.98
C ASN A 1023 50.95 -0.49 -7.28
N HIS A 1024 51.50 0.33 -8.18
CA HIS A 1024 52.93 0.30 -8.55
C HIS A 1024 53.66 1.61 -8.29
N GLU A 1025 52.94 2.72 -8.09
CA GLU A 1025 53.54 4.05 -7.97
C GLU A 1025 53.20 4.75 -6.65
N THR A 1026 52.14 4.34 -5.94
CA THR A 1026 51.71 4.97 -4.69
C THR A 1026 52.14 4.14 -3.48
N LEU A 1027 52.94 4.72 -2.60
CA LEU A 1027 53.39 4.07 -1.35
C LEU A 1027 52.23 3.90 -0.37
N ALA A 1028 52.19 2.76 0.31
CA ALA A 1028 51.23 2.52 1.39
C ALA A 1028 51.48 3.45 2.59
N ALA A 1029 50.44 3.75 3.36
CA ALA A 1029 50.51 4.70 4.48
C ALA A 1029 51.45 4.27 5.61
N ASP A 1030 51.72 2.97 5.74
CA ASP A 1030 52.67 2.40 6.69
C ASP A 1030 54.12 2.36 6.14
N GLY A 1031 54.34 2.84 4.92
CA GLY A 1031 55.64 2.86 4.25
C GLY A 1031 56.12 1.51 3.72
N ASN A 1032 55.34 0.43 3.91
CA ASN A 1032 55.76 -0.93 3.54
C ASN A 1032 55.21 -1.31 2.16
N GLY A 1033 55.90 -0.86 1.11
CA GLY A 1033 55.58 -1.17 -0.28
C GLY A 1033 54.48 -0.27 -0.85
N TYR A 1034 53.83 -0.75 -1.91
CA TYR A 1034 52.80 -0.02 -2.64
C TYR A 1034 51.39 -0.34 -2.13
N VAL A 1035 50.46 0.59 -2.34
CA VAL A 1035 49.04 0.43 -1.99
C VAL A 1035 48.44 -0.80 -2.67
N LEU A 1036 47.71 -1.63 -1.94
CA LEU A 1036 46.98 -2.77 -2.51
C LEU A 1036 45.88 -2.30 -3.48
N LYS A 1037 45.60 -3.05 -4.55
CA LYS A 1037 44.55 -2.75 -5.56
C LYS A 1037 43.17 -2.54 -4.94
N ILE A 1038 42.86 -3.29 -3.88
CA ILE A 1038 41.60 -3.12 -3.13
C ILE A 1038 41.52 -1.79 -2.38
N ASP A 1039 42.62 -1.33 -1.81
CA ASP A 1039 42.70 -0.05 -1.09
C ASP A 1039 42.77 1.10 -2.13
N ALA A 1040 43.49 0.92 -3.24
CA ALA A 1040 43.54 1.84 -4.36
C ALA A 1040 42.14 2.14 -4.93
N THR A 1041 41.29 1.13 -5.05
CA THR A 1041 39.88 1.31 -5.44
C THR A 1041 39.16 2.29 -4.52
N GLN A 1042 39.33 2.16 -3.20
CA GLN A 1042 38.67 3.04 -2.22
C GLN A 1042 39.25 4.46 -2.25
N LEU A 1043 40.58 4.58 -2.33
CA LEU A 1043 41.28 5.88 -2.41
C LEU A 1043 40.90 6.65 -3.68
N LEU A 1044 40.85 5.98 -4.83
CA LEU A 1044 40.41 6.59 -6.10
C LEU A 1044 38.96 7.06 -5.99
N SER A 1045 38.09 6.24 -5.40
CA SER A 1045 36.68 6.60 -5.17
C SER A 1045 36.54 7.86 -4.32
N LYS A 1046 37.32 7.95 -3.23
CA LYS A 1046 37.35 9.13 -2.36
C LYS A 1046 37.84 10.37 -3.11
N LYS A 1047 38.99 10.27 -3.80
CA LYS A 1047 39.58 11.41 -4.54
C LYS A 1047 38.65 11.94 -5.63
N ILE A 1048 38.03 11.05 -6.40
CA ILE A 1048 37.06 11.42 -7.45
C ILE A 1048 35.87 12.14 -6.83
N ASN A 1049 35.25 11.56 -5.80
CA ASN A 1049 34.07 12.16 -5.18
C ASN A 1049 34.37 13.54 -4.58
N THR A 1050 35.50 13.70 -3.90
CA THR A 1050 35.96 14.99 -3.37
C THR A 1050 36.18 16.00 -4.48
N LEU A 1051 36.85 15.63 -5.57
CA LEU A 1051 37.07 16.56 -6.69
C LEU A 1051 35.75 16.96 -7.35
N LYS A 1052 34.82 16.02 -7.54
CA LYS A 1052 33.47 16.34 -8.04
C LYS A 1052 32.76 17.35 -7.15
N GLU A 1053 32.84 17.21 -5.83
CA GLU A 1053 32.22 18.15 -4.89
C GLU A 1053 32.79 19.56 -5.03
N TYR A 1054 34.12 19.69 -5.14
CA TYR A 1054 34.75 20.99 -5.42
C TYR A 1054 34.32 21.56 -6.77
N THR A 1055 34.33 20.75 -7.84
CA THR A 1055 33.90 21.21 -9.17
C THR A 1055 32.43 21.63 -9.20
N MET A 1056 31.55 20.89 -8.53
CA MET A 1056 30.14 21.27 -8.38
C MET A 1056 29.97 22.59 -7.64
N LYS A 1057 30.75 22.81 -6.57
CA LYS A 1057 30.73 24.08 -5.83
C LYS A 1057 31.13 25.26 -6.73
N VAL A 1058 32.19 25.11 -7.52
CA VAL A 1058 32.61 26.13 -8.50
C VAL A 1058 31.51 26.41 -9.54
N PHE A 1059 30.86 25.37 -10.07
CA PHE A 1059 29.77 25.57 -11.03
C PHE A 1059 28.52 26.22 -10.41
N SER A 1060 28.28 26.02 -9.12
CA SER A 1060 27.11 26.60 -8.44
C SER A 1060 27.16 28.14 -8.29
N GLU A 1061 28.35 28.76 -8.40
CA GLU A 1061 28.54 30.21 -8.24
C GLU A 1061 28.10 31.03 -9.48
N LYS A 1062 27.50 30.40 -10.51
CA LYS A 1062 26.96 31.01 -11.74
C LYS A 1062 27.87 32.09 -12.35
N ASN A 1063 29.05 31.68 -12.83
CA ASN A 1063 29.93 32.53 -13.64
C ASN A 1063 29.68 32.27 -15.15
N PRO A 1064 29.24 33.28 -15.95
CA PRO A 1064 29.07 33.15 -17.40
C PRO A 1064 30.32 32.70 -18.15
N GLU A 1065 31.51 32.96 -17.61
CA GLU A 1065 32.78 32.51 -18.20
C GLU A 1065 32.92 30.99 -18.23
N ASN A 1066 32.09 30.24 -17.49
CA ASN A 1066 32.14 28.78 -17.48
C ASN A 1066 31.37 28.13 -18.66
N GLU A 1067 30.65 28.89 -19.49
CA GLU A 1067 29.82 28.30 -20.56
C GLU A 1067 30.64 27.51 -21.58
N TRP A 1068 31.82 28.03 -21.96
CA TRP A 1068 32.72 27.33 -22.88
C TRP A 1068 33.14 25.97 -22.31
N LEU A 1069 33.40 25.91 -21.00
CA LEU A 1069 33.84 24.71 -20.30
C LEU A 1069 32.72 23.67 -20.28
N VAL A 1070 31.49 24.07 -19.96
CA VAL A 1070 30.32 23.19 -20.01
C VAL A 1070 30.17 22.60 -21.41
N ARG A 1071 30.17 23.45 -22.46
CA ARG A 1071 30.01 22.98 -23.85
C ARG A 1071 31.16 22.07 -24.29
N ALA A 1072 32.40 22.39 -23.93
CA ALA A 1072 33.57 21.57 -24.25
C ALA A 1072 33.49 20.19 -23.60
N VAL A 1073 33.08 20.12 -22.33
CA VAL A 1073 32.94 18.85 -21.62
C VAL A 1073 31.79 18.02 -22.18
N LEU A 1074 30.62 18.61 -22.45
CA LEU A 1074 29.47 17.88 -22.99
C LEU A 1074 29.76 17.23 -24.35
N ARG A 1075 30.55 17.88 -25.22
CA ARG A 1075 30.98 17.28 -26.51
C ARG A 1075 31.81 16.00 -26.34
N ARG A 1076 32.43 15.79 -25.18
CA ARG A 1076 33.30 14.64 -24.86
C ARG A 1076 32.60 13.62 -23.96
N ALA A 1077 31.70 14.08 -23.08
CA ALA A 1077 31.05 13.25 -22.09
C ALA A 1077 29.79 12.56 -22.61
N ILE A 1078 29.08 13.17 -23.56
CA ILE A 1078 27.80 12.67 -24.07
C ILE A 1078 28.04 11.66 -25.22
N PRO A 1079 27.28 10.55 -25.28
CA PRO A 1079 27.25 9.68 -26.45
C PRO A 1079 27.08 10.44 -27.76
N ARG A 1080 27.95 10.16 -28.72
CA ARG A 1080 28.00 10.82 -30.03
C ARG A 1080 26.68 10.69 -30.76
N LEU A 1081 25.98 9.55 -30.67
CA LEU A 1081 24.70 9.36 -31.31
C LEU A 1081 23.66 10.39 -30.81
N LEU A 1082 23.63 10.65 -29.50
CA LEU A 1082 22.74 11.64 -28.90
C LEU A 1082 23.15 13.08 -29.26
N LEU A 1083 24.47 13.36 -29.33
CA LEU A 1083 24.97 14.68 -29.77
C LEU A 1083 24.57 14.98 -31.22
N VAL A 1084 24.71 14.00 -32.12
CA VAL A 1084 24.37 14.14 -33.54
C VAL A 1084 22.85 14.31 -33.72
N HIS A 1085 22.06 13.53 -32.99
CA HIS A 1085 20.59 13.57 -33.10
C HIS A 1085 19.97 14.81 -32.45
N CYS A 1086 20.32 15.10 -31.20
CA CYS A 1086 19.69 16.18 -30.44
C CYS A 1086 20.35 17.54 -30.71
N GLY A 1087 21.67 17.57 -30.89
CA GLY A 1087 22.47 18.79 -30.83
C GLY A 1087 22.65 19.29 -29.40
N ILE A 1088 23.76 19.99 -29.13
CA ILE A 1088 24.13 20.41 -27.78
C ILE A 1088 23.16 21.43 -27.17
N ASP A 1089 22.61 22.34 -27.99
CA ASP A 1089 21.73 23.40 -27.51
C ASP A 1089 20.39 22.86 -27.01
N LYS A 1090 19.78 21.91 -27.74
CA LYS A 1090 18.55 21.25 -27.28
C LYS A 1090 18.78 20.39 -26.03
N ILE A 1091 19.97 19.80 -25.90
CA ILE A 1091 20.35 19.06 -24.68
C ILE A 1091 20.38 20.00 -23.48
N LEU A 1092 21.03 21.17 -23.61
CA LEU A 1092 21.09 22.18 -22.55
C LEU A 1092 19.70 22.75 -22.21
N GLU A 1093 18.80 22.84 -23.18
CA GLU A 1093 17.42 23.30 -22.97
C GLU A 1093 16.57 22.28 -22.20
N ARG A 1094 16.71 20.98 -22.50
CA ARG A 1094 15.82 19.92 -22.00
C ARG A 1094 16.29 19.24 -20.72
N VAL A 1095 17.60 19.05 -20.58
CA VAL A 1095 18.17 18.36 -19.43
C VAL A 1095 18.26 19.33 -18.25
N PRO A 1096 17.86 18.93 -17.03
CA PRO A 1096 17.98 19.78 -15.85
C PRO A 1096 19.40 20.36 -15.68
N GLU A 1097 19.51 21.66 -15.40
CA GLU A 1097 20.80 22.36 -15.20
C GLU A 1097 21.68 21.61 -14.19
N ALA A 1098 21.11 21.21 -13.05
CA ALA A 1098 21.83 20.45 -12.03
C ALA A 1098 22.42 19.13 -12.56
N TYR A 1099 21.73 18.44 -13.49
CA TYR A 1099 22.22 17.20 -14.09
C TYR A 1099 23.35 17.47 -15.09
N ILE A 1100 23.25 18.53 -15.90
CA ILE A 1100 24.32 18.97 -16.79
C ILE A 1100 25.59 19.29 -15.99
N LEU A 1101 25.47 20.05 -14.90
CA LEU A 1101 26.61 20.37 -14.04
C LEU A 1101 27.22 19.11 -13.42
N ALA A 1102 26.38 18.15 -13.01
CA ALA A 1102 26.85 16.86 -12.49
C ALA A 1102 27.57 16.00 -13.53
N VAL A 1103 27.14 16.02 -14.80
CA VAL A 1103 27.86 15.40 -15.93
C VAL A 1103 29.23 16.05 -16.09
N CYS A 1104 29.29 17.39 -16.11
CA CYS A 1104 30.54 18.12 -16.27
C CYS A 1104 31.53 17.84 -15.13
N ALA A 1105 31.07 17.97 -13.88
CA ALA A 1105 31.90 17.70 -12.70
C ALA A 1105 32.40 16.26 -12.69
N THR A 1106 31.55 15.31 -13.10
CA THR A 1106 31.93 13.90 -13.17
C THR A 1106 33.00 13.65 -14.22
N TRP A 1107 32.82 14.17 -15.42
CA TRP A 1107 33.78 13.97 -16.50
C TRP A 1107 35.15 14.59 -16.15
N ILE A 1108 35.17 15.82 -15.61
CA ILE A 1108 36.40 16.49 -15.17
C ILE A 1108 37.11 15.65 -14.10
N ALA A 1109 36.39 15.25 -13.05
CA ALA A 1109 36.99 14.52 -11.95
C ALA A 1109 37.52 13.13 -12.36
N ASN A 1110 36.73 12.36 -13.11
CA ASN A 1110 37.14 11.03 -13.55
C ASN A 1110 38.34 11.11 -14.50
N THR A 1111 38.25 11.94 -15.54
CA THR A 1111 39.29 12.03 -16.57
C THR A 1111 40.61 12.48 -15.96
N PHE A 1112 40.57 13.46 -15.06
CA PHE A 1112 41.76 13.91 -14.34
C PHE A 1112 42.33 12.81 -13.43
N VAL A 1113 41.52 12.22 -12.55
CA VAL A 1113 42.04 11.25 -11.57
C VAL A 1113 42.53 9.97 -12.24
N TYR A 1114 41.83 9.47 -13.27
CA TYR A 1114 42.26 8.27 -13.97
C TYR A 1114 43.51 8.50 -14.83
N LYS A 1115 43.67 9.69 -15.41
CA LYS A 1115 44.88 10.01 -16.19
C LYS A 1115 46.10 10.24 -15.31
N TYR A 1116 45.96 11.08 -14.28
CA TYR A 1116 47.12 11.55 -13.50
C TYR A 1116 47.37 10.71 -12.24
N GLY A 1117 46.37 10.01 -11.70
CA GLY A 1117 46.50 9.10 -10.56
C GLY A 1117 46.27 9.74 -9.18
N LEU A 1118 46.52 8.97 -8.12
CA LEU A 1118 46.28 9.37 -6.72
C LEU A 1118 47.19 10.52 -6.24
N GLU A 1119 48.41 10.62 -6.77
CA GLU A 1119 49.38 11.66 -6.42
C GLU A 1119 49.33 12.90 -7.33
N ALA A 1120 48.30 13.01 -8.18
CA ALA A 1120 48.16 14.15 -9.08
C ALA A 1120 48.09 15.48 -8.31
N SER A 1121 49.00 16.41 -8.66
CA SER A 1121 49.15 17.72 -8.03
C SER A 1121 48.15 18.76 -8.56
N GLU A 1122 47.97 19.85 -7.83
CA GLU A 1122 47.18 21.00 -8.28
C GLU A 1122 47.73 21.60 -9.59
N PHE A 1123 49.05 21.57 -9.77
CA PHE A 1123 49.69 22.01 -11.03
C PHE A 1123 49.32 21.10 -12.21
N ALA A 1124 49.24 19.78 -11.99
CA ALA A 1124 48.74 18.85 -13.02
C ALA A 1124 47.28 19.14 -13.37
N PHE A 1125 46.46 19.51 -12.38
CA PHE A 1125 45.06 19.91 -12.63
C PHE A 1125 44.99 21.19 -13.46
N TYR A 1126 45.83 22.19 -13.16
CA TYR A 1126 45.92 23.41 -13.97
C TYR A 1126 46.30 23.11 -15.43
N GLN A 1127 47.31 22.26 -15.65
CA GLN A 1127 47.70 21.84 -17.00
C GLN A 1127 46.58 21.09 -17.73
N PHE A 1128 45.86 20.21 -17.02
CA PHE A 1128 44.70 19.50 -17.57
C PHE A 1128 43.62 20.49 -18.05
N MET A 1129 43.27 21.48 -17.22
CA MET A 1129 42.26 22.49 -17.57
C MET A 1129 42.70 23.40 -18.72
N ARG A 1130 43.98 23.79 -18.75
CA ARG A 1130 44.55 24.56 -19.88
C ARG A 1130 44.51 23.79 -21.20
N ASN A 1131 44.91 22.52 -21.17
CA ASN A 1131 44.84 21.67 -22.36
C ASN A 1131 43.39 21.54 -22.84
N LEU A 1132 42.43 21.41 -21.92
CA LEU A 1132 41.01 21.36 -22.27
C LEU A 1132 40.54 22.65 -22.95
N GLU A 1133 40.95 23.82 -22.44
CA GLU A 1133 40.66 25.12 -23.03
C GLU A 1133 41.23 25.27 -24.44
N GLU A 1134 42.52 24.95 -24.61
CA GLU A 1134 43.22 25.05 -25.90
C GLU A 1134 42.58 24.13 -26.97
N HIS A 1135 42.16 22.92 -26.60
CA HIS A 1135 41.49 22.00 -27.52
C HIS A 1135 40.01 22.34 -27.78
N ALA A 1136 39.36 23.07 -26.88
CA ALA A 1136 37.98 23.49 -27.06
C ALA A 1136 37.82 24.63 -28.07
N GLN A 1137 38.87 25.43 -28.28
CA GLN A 1137 38.85 26.54 -29.23
C GLN A 1137 38.64 26.04 -30.67
N GLY A 1138 37.53 26.44 -31.30
CA GLY A 1138 37.17 26.06 -32.66
C GLY A 1138 36.53 24.67 -32.81
N GLU A 1139 36.28 23.96 -31.71
CA GLU A 1139 35.61 22.66 -31.74
C GLU A 1139 34.11 22.80 -32.00
N THR A 1140 33.61 22.09 -33.02
CA THR A 1140 32.20 22.07 -33.39
C THR A 1140 31.52 20.78 -32.94
N THR A 1141 30.24 20.88 -32.58
CA THR A 1141 29.44 19.71 -32.21
C THR A 1141 29.32 18.78 -33.42
N PRO A 1142 29.55 17.46 -33.27
CA PRO A 1142 29.46 16.52 -34.37
C PRO A 1142 28.06 16.52 -35.01
N THR A 1143 28.01 16.57 -36.34
CA THR A 1143 26.75 16.48 -37.12
C THR A 1143 26.60 15.15 -37.87
N THR A 1144 27.61 14.28 -37.83
CA THR A 1144 27.59 12.94 -38.43
C THR A 1144 28.24 11.89 -37.52
N MET A 1145 27.85 10.63 -37.74
CA MET A 1145 28.44 9.47 -37.03
C MET A 1145 29.88 9.13 -37.49
N GLU A 1146 30.36 9.72 -38.60
CA GLU A 1146 31.72 9.47 -39.08
C GLU A 1146 32.77 10.07 -38.12
N LEU A 1147 33.61 9.23 -37.55
CA LEU A 1147 34.83 9.67 -36.85
C LEU A 1147 35.68 10.51 -37.82
N ARG A 1148 36.16 11.68 -37.38
CA ARG A 1148 37.13 12.45 -38.18
C ARG A 1148 38.31 11.53 -38.51
N LYS A 1149 38.44 11.14 -39.78
CA LYS A 1149 39.69 10.60 -40.31
C LYS A 1149 40.72 11.73 -40.21
N SER A 1150 41.87 11.43 -39.62
CA SER A 1150 43.06 12.26 -39.39
C SER A 1150 43.01 13.34 -38.29
N VAL A 1151 43.47 12.97 -37.09
CA VAL A 1151 44.59 13.56 -36.27
C VAL A 1151 45.10 12.39 -35.37
N PRO A 1152 46.41 12.17 -35.14
CA PRO A 1152 46.98 10.83 -34.95
C PRO A 1152 46.56 10.13 -33.66
N SER A 1153 46.45 8.79 -33.76
CA SER A 1153 46.36 7.79 -32.69
C SER A 1153 46.25 8.32 -31.24
N MET A 1154 45.05 8.23 -30.66
CA MET A 1154 44.94 7.94 -29.22
C MET A 1154 45.28 6.45 -29.01
N GLY A 1155 46.53 6.08 -29.24
CA GLY A 1155 47.12 4.98 -28.49
C GLY A 1155 47.55 5.55 -27.15
N LEU A 1156 47.21 4.87 -26.04
CA LEU A 1156 47.73 5.12 -24.69
C LEU A 1156 48.11 6.59 -24.41
N LEU A 1157 47.13 7.42 -24.04
CA LEU A 1157 47.31 8.83 -23.67
C LEU A 1157 46.78 9.14 -22.27
#